data_AF-A0A9Q0T3L0-F1
#
_entry.id   AF-A0A9Q0T3L0-F1
#
_cell.length_a   1.000
_cell.length_b   1.000
_cell.length_c   1.000
_cell.angle_alpha   90.00
_cell.angle_beta   90.00
_cell.angle_gamma   90.00
#
_symmetry.space_group_name_H-M   'P 1'
#
loop_
_entity.id
_entity.type
_entity.pdbx_description
1 polymer ?
#
loop_
_entity_poly.entity_id
_entity_poly.type
_entity_poly.pdbx_seq_one_letter_code
_entity_poly.pdbx_strand_id
1 'polypeptide(L)'
;MWSYFWRSRDRFSLDELRYLIDQLQKVQIVNNDNKNFVIEALRSISELITYGDQHDSNYFDFFMERQVMGEFVRILKVSGTVSISLQLLQTMSIMIQNLKSERAIYYMINNEHINILITYSFDFRNEELLSHYISFLRAISGKLDKNTISLLVKTQNEEVVSFPLYVEAIRFASNEDSMIRTAVRALTLNVYHVGDESVNRFVVKTPQADYFSNLITFFQKQCIYLNGLVSETLKNPNSHTTTAIVNAVDEIEDNLYYISDVISAGIADVGRLITDNILQLLIFPLLLPSLQLDAVNDIQIGASTSLYLLCCILRIVKIKDLANTIAASLFCPPEAFVSDSETTLKGYVPDHGHETQQTENKNVIEVDGCSNNIMPSLSSSSPVHPEDIISKGVSRLTLRDALLSYITAGDDLQVLSSLSMLTTLLQTKELDATMLDALGILPQRKQNKKLLLQALVGEDSREDQFFLSGRGFIRDGFSCELDGYLQNLKEQYGVSCSSLEVGTSPSVHRFHVLDALVTLFSRSNISPETLWDGGWLLRQLLLYSEAEFNNQHLELLRDLYKNCTSALLEEARGTWPDLLVTVLCDEWKRCKRAMEAPSPRKELKCMFLPLDKPSFDDVLPSESSFVAGERMCKVVKVFVLLHQLQIFSLGRALPEQPPTCPPSKIPENSRAGNAGLDVSGPKLGSELRLGQFSILSLI
;
A
#
# COMPACT_ATOMS: atom_id res chain seq x y z
N MET A 1 -3.12 -41.75 -63.77
CA MET A 1 -1.86 -40.98 -63.88
C MET A 1 -1.74 -39.92 -62.75
N TRP A 2 -2.29 -40.17 -61.56
CA TRP A 2 -2.52 -39.18 -60.49
C TRP A 2 -1.96 -39.63 -59.12
N SER A 3 -0.94 -40.51 -59.11
CA SER A 3 -0.40 -41.10 -57.87
C SER A 3 1.11 -40.88 -57.67
N TYR A 4 1.75 -40.08 -58.52
CA TYR A 4 3.20 -39.77 -58.41
C TYR A 4 3.51 -38.39 -57.81
N PHE A 5 2.49 -37.60 -57.43
CA PHE A 5 2.66 -36.23 -56.92
C PHE A 5 2.76 -36.11 -55.39
N TRP A 6 2.62 -37.23 -54.66
CA TRP A 6 2.77 -37.26 -53.20
C TRP A 6 3.89 -38.23 -52.82
N ARG A 7 5.14 -37.90 -53.15
CA ARG A 7 6.20 -38.25 -52.19
C ARG A 7 5.94 -37.34 -51.00
N SER A 8 5.67 -37.91 -49.83
CA SER A 8 5.66 -37.16 -48.58
C SER A 8 7.03 -36.48 -48.49
N ARG A 9 7.08 -35.18 -48.80
CA ARG A 9 8.31 -34.41 -48.63
C ARG A 9 8.65 -34.46 -47.16
N ASP A 10 9.93 -34.60 -46.87
CA ASP A 10 10.38 -34.52 -45.50
C ASP A 10 10.00 -33.14 -44.96
N ARG A 11 9.20 -33.14 -43.89
CA ARG A 11 8.63 -31.94 -43.29
C ARG A 11 9.73 -30.98 -42.85
N PHE A 12 10.89 -31.49 -42.44
CA PHE A 12 12.03 -30.71 -41.98
C PHE A 12 13.16 -30.69 -43.02
N SER A 13 12.85 -30.29 -44.26
CA SER A 13 13.85 -30.20 -45.34
C SER A 13 13.96 -28.79 -45.92
N LEU A 14 15.16 -28.43 -46.39
CA LEU A 14 15.41 -27.16 -47.08
C LEU A 14 14.64 -27.07 -48.41
N ASP A 15 14.39 -28.22 -49.06
CA ASP A 15 13.54 -28.30 -50.25
C ASP A 15 12.09 -27.91 -49.97
N GLU A 16 11.55 -28.29 -48.81
CA GLU A 16 10.21 -27.88 -48.40
C GLU A 16 10.16 -26.39 -48.09
N LEU A 17 11.15 -25.85 -47.38
CA LEU A 17 11.27 -24.40 -47.15
C LEU A 17 11.29 -23.62 -48.48
N ARG A 18 12.10 -24.08 -49.44
CA ARG A 18 12.19 -23.49 -50.78
C ARG A 18 10.86 -23.54 -51.52
N TYR A 19 10.18 -24.68 -51.49
CA TYR A 19 8.88 -24.82 -52.12
C TYR A 19 7.83 -23.88 -51.52
N LEU A 20 7.74 -23.80 -50.19
CA LEU A 20 6.76 -22.96 -49.51
C LEU A 20 6.95 -21.49 -49.86
N ILE A 21 8.20 -21.00 -49.84
CA ILE A 21 8.53 -19.62 -50.22
C ILE A 21 8.21 -19.36 -51.70
N ASP A 22 8.57 -20.28 -52.60
CA ASP A 22 8.27 -20.14 -54.04
C ASP A 22 6.76 -20.11 -54.33
N GLN A 23 5.95 -20.85 -53.57
CA GLN A 23 4.50 -20.79 -53.70
C GLN A 23 3.93 -19.50 -53.10
N LEU A 24 4.46 -19.05 -51.95
CA LEU A 24 4.03 -17.82 -51.30
C LEU A 24 4.26 -16.61 -52.22
N GLN A 25 5.42 -16.56 -52.90
CA GLN A 25 5.77 -15.51 -53.86
C GLN A 25 4.83 -15.44 -55.08
N LYS A 26 4.15 -16.54 -55.44
CA LYS A 26 3.17 -16.55 -56.54
C LYS A 26 1.83 -15.94 -56.15
N VAL A 27 1.54 -15.79 -54.86
CA VAL A 27 0.27 -15.25 -54.37
C VAL A 27 0.27 -13.73 -54.55
N GLN A 28 -0.47 -13.22 -55.53
CA GLN A 28 -0.62 -11.78 -55.75
C GLN A 28 -1.68 -11.15 -54.85
N ILE A 29 -2.80 -11.83 -54.63
CA ILE A 29 -3.92 -11.40 -53.78
C ILE A 29 -4.37 -12.61 -52.95
N VAL A 30 -4.63 -12.39 -51.65
CA VAL A 30 -5.21 -13.43 -50.80
C VAL A 30 -6.73 -13.41 -50.92
N ASN A 31 -7.31 -14.55 -51.26
CA ASN A 31 -8.76 -14.77 -51.37
C ASN A 31 -9.19 -15.98 -50.52
N ASN A 32 -10.48 -16.30 -50.51
CA ASN A 32 -10.99 -17.42 -49.70
C ASN A 32 -10.45 -18.79 -50.14
N ASP A 33 -10.03 -18.94 -51.40
CA ASP A 33 -9.55 -20.20 -51.94
C ASP A 33 -8.10 -20.49 -51.52
N ASN A 34 -7.25 -19.47 -51.48
CA ASN A 34 -5.82 -19.62 -51.16
C ASN A 34 -5.46 -19.30 -49.70
N LYS A 35 -6.36 -18.67 -48.94
CA LYS A 35 -6.12 -18.24 -47.55
C LYS A 35 -5.61 -19.37 -46.65
N ASN A 36 -6.22 -20.55 -46.70
CA ASN A 36 -5.82 -21.67 -45.83
C ASN A 36 -4.41 -22.17 -46.16
N PHE A 37 -4.05 -22.18 -47.45
CA PHE A 37 -2.68 -22.49 -47.86
C PHE A 37 -1.69 -21.45 -47.34
N VAL A 38 -2.00 -20.16 -47.45
CA VAL A 38 -1.13 -19.08 -46.96
C VAL A 38 -0.91 -19.20 -45.45
N ILE A 39 -1.97 -19.46 -44.68
CA ILE A 39 -1.88 -19.67 -43.22
C ILE A 39 -0.90 -20.80 -42.89
N GLU A 40 -1.07 -21.96 -43.54
CA GLU A 40 -0.23 -23.11 -43.26
C GLU A 40 1.21 -22.93 -43.76
N ALA A 41 1.41 -22.22 -44.88
CA ALA A 41 2.73 -21.88 -45.39
C ALA A 41 3.48 -20.96 -44.42
N LEU A 42 2.82 -19.91 -43.89
CA LEU A 42 3.42 -19.03 -42.88
C LEU A 42 3.86 -19.81 -41.63
N ARG A 43 2.97 -20.67 -41.11
CA ARG A 43 3.24 -21.51 -39.95
C ARG A 43 4.43 -22.45 -40.19
N SER A 44 4.40 -23.17 -41.31
CA SER A 44 5.42 -24.15 -41.67
C SER A 44 6.79 -23.50 -41.91
N ILE A 45 6.83 -22.31 -42.54
CA ILE A 45 8.08 -21.56 -42.71
C ILE A 45 8.68 -21.22 -41.34
N SER A 46 7.89 -20.68 -40.40
CA SER A 46 8.39 -20.35 -39.05
C SER A 46 8.90 -21.57 -38.28
N GLU A 47 8.19 -22.69 -38.35
CA GLU A 47 8.63 -23.95 -37.74
C GLU A 47 9.98 -24.42 -38.31
N LEU A 48 10.14 -24.35 -39.65
CA LEU A 48 11.38 -24.70 -40.35
C LEU A 48 12.54 -23.77 -40.00
N ILE A 49 12.31 -22.47 -39.89
CA ILE A 49 13.35 -21.50 -39.52
C ILE A 49 13.76 -21.67 -38.07
N THR A 50 12.80 -21.87 -37.17
CA THR A 50 13.08 -22.12 -35.75
C THR A 50 13.85 -23.42 -35.56
N TYR A 51 13.51 -24.46 -36.33
CA TYR A 51 14.26 -25.72 -36.36
C TYR A 51 15.68 -25.50 -36.90
N GLY A 52 15.79 -24.84 -38.05
CA GLY A 52 17.07 -24.57 -38.73
C GLY A 52 18.05 -23.77 -37.88
N ASP A 53 17.57 -22.74 -37.17
CA ASP A 53 18.38 -21.93 -36.24
C ASP A 53 19.15 -22.78 -35.21
N GLN A 54 18.59 -23.93 -34.82
CA GLN A 54 19.17 -24.80 -33.79
C GLN A 54 19.94 -26.00 -34.36
N HIS A 55 19.73 -26.36 -35.62
CA HIS A 55 20.26 -27.62 -36.20
C HIS A 55 21.09 -27.43 -37.46
N ASP A 56 20.74 -26.48 -38.34
CA ASP A 56 21.42 -26.25 -39.62
C ASP A 56 21.27 -24.79 -40.09
N SER A 57 22.39 -24.06 -40.10
CA SER A 57 22.44 -22.64 -40.49
C SER A 57 22.00 -22.38 -41.93
N ASN A 58 22.07 -23.39 -42.81
CA ASN A 58 21.69 -23.24 -44.22
C ASN A 58 20.22 -22.80 -44.39
N TYR A 59 19.33 -23.19 -43.47
CA TYR A 59 17.92 -22.75 -43.49
C TYR A 59 17.82 -21.24 -43.29
N PHE A 60 18.60 -20.71 -42.34
CA PHE A 60 18.59 -19.29 -42.04
C PHE A 60 19.32 -18.47 -43.11
N ASP A 61 20.43 -18.98 -43.64
CA ASP A 61 21.12 -18.36 -44.78
C ASP A 61 20.16 -18.23 -45.97
N PHE A 62 19.42 -19.29 -46.30
CA PHE A 62 18.40 -19.26 -47.35
C PHE A 62 17.25 -18.29 -47.04
N PHE A 63 16.79 -18.21 -45.79
CA PHE A 63 15.76 -17.27 -45.35
C PHE A 63 16.19 -15.81 -45.56
N MET A 64 17.44 -15.50 -45.26
CA MET A 64 18.04 -14.19 -45.50
C MET A 64 18.13 -13.88 -47.00
N GLU A 65 18.72 -14.80 -47.78
CA GLU A 65 18.92 -14.64 -49.23
C GLU A 65 17.59 -14.38 -49.98
N ARG A 66 16.51 -15.04 -49.55
CA ARG A 66 15.18 -14.92 -50.16
C ARG A 66 14.34 -13.77 -49.61
N GLN A 67 14.85 -12.96 -48.68
CA GLN A 67 14.14 -11.83 -48.07
C GLN A 67 12.74 -12.22 -47.55
N VAL A 68 12.65 -13.37 -46.86
CA VAL A 68 11.35 -13.96 -46.45
C VAL A 68 10.56 -13.05 -45.51
N MET A 69 11.24 -12.24 -44.70
CA MET A 69 10.60 -11.17 -43.90
C MET A 69 9.86 -10.14 -44.77
N GLY A 70 10.42 -9.79 -45.93
CA GLY A 70 9.76 -8.90 -46.88
C GLY A 70 8.55 -9.55 -47.52
N GLU A 71 8.63 -10.86 -47.76
CA GLU A 71 7.52 -11.65 -48.27
C GLU A 71 6.36 -11.74 -47.26
N PHE A 72 6.66 -11.90 -45.97
CA PHE A 72 5.68 -11.82 -44.89
C PHE A 72 4.95 -10.47 -44.86
N VAL A 73 5.70 -9.36 -44.94
CA VAL A 73 5.11 -8.01 -45.04
C VAL A 73 4.29 -7.82 -46.32
N ARG A 74 4.77 -8.36 -47.45
CA ARG A 74 4.04 -8.31 -48.73
C ARG A 74 2.70 -9.02 -48.62
N ILE A 75 2.70 -10.25 -48.10
CA ILE A 75 1.49 -11.04 -47.85
C ILE A 75 0.53 -10.32 -46.92
N LEU A 76 1.02 -9.71 -45.83
CA LEU A 76 0.19 -8.90 -44.95
C LEU A 76 -0.54 -7.79 -45.71
N LYS A 77 0.20 -7.03 -46.54
CA LYS A 77 -0.34 -5.88 -47.31
C LYS A 77 -1.33 -6.29 -48.40
N VAL A 78 -1.12 -7.43 -49.07
CA VAL A 78 -2.05 -7.93 -50.10
C VAL A 78 -3.20 -8.74 -49.51
N SER A 79 -3.16 -9.00 -48.20
CA SER A 79 -4.25 -9.65 -47.47
C SER A 79 -5.19 -8.61 -46.87
N GLY A 80 -6.49 -8.72 -47.19
CA GLY A 80 -7.54 -7.95 -46.53
C GLY A 80 -8.20 -8.72 -45.37
N THR A 81 -7.63 -9.85 -44.94
CA THR A 81 -8.29 -10.78 -44.02
C THR A 81 -7.59 -10.85 -42.67
N VAL A 82 -8.37 -10.70 -41.60
CA VAL A 82 -7.88 -10.72 -40.21
C VAL A 82 -7.16 -12.01 -39.86
N SER A 83 -7.60 -13.15 -40.40
CA SER A 83 -6.96 -14.46 -40.17
C SER A 83 -5.50 -14.54 -40.63
N ILE A 84 -5.14 -13.86 -41.72
CA ILE A 84 -3.74 -13.81 -42.17
C ILE A 84 -2.93 -12.93 -41.23
N SER A 85 -3.49 -11.80 -40.79
CA SER A 85 -2.85 -10.92 -39.82
C SER A 85 -2.61 -11.64 -38.49
N LEU A 86 -3.62 -12.35 -37.97
CA LEU A 86 -3.53 -13.20 -36.78
C LEU A 86 -2.43 -14.25 -36.93
N GLN A 87 -2.50 -15.07 -37.99
CA GLN A 87 -1.52 -16.12 -38.21
C GLN A 87 -0.12 -15.54 -38.33
N LEU A 88 0.06 -14.44 -39.05
CA LEU A 88 1.37 -13.82 -39.23
C LEU A 88 1.94 -13.34 -37.89
N LEU A 89 1.16 -12.60 -37.10
CA LEU A 89 1.60 -12.12 -35.78
C LEU A 89 1.93 -13.27 -34.83
N GLN A 90 1.11 -14.32 -34.79
CA GLN A 90 1.37 -15.52 -33.99
C GLN A 90 2.66 -16.22 -34.43
N THR A 91 2.79 -16.45 -35.74
CA THR A 91 3.93 -17.10 -36.39
C THR A 91 5.22 -16.34 -36.11
N MET A 92 5.18 -15.01 -36.23
CA MET A 92 6.29 -14.11 -35.96
C MET A 92 6.67 -14.10 -34.48
N SER A 93 5.67 -14.07 -33.58
CA SER A 93 5.89 -14.12 -32.14
C SER A 93 6.64 -15.39 -31.73
N ILE A 94 6.15 -16.56 -32.18
CA ILE A 94 6.73 -17.86 -31.87
C ILE A 94 8.14 -17.96 -32.45
N MET A 95 8.34 -17.53 -33.70
CA MET A 95 9.66 -17.55 -34.33
C MET A 95 10.66 -16.73 -33.53
N ILE A 96 10.34 -15.45 -33.28
CA ILE A 96 11.24 -14.53 -32.58
C ILE A 96 11.57 -15.03 -31.17
N GLN A 97 10.59 -15.52 -30.40
CA GLN A 97 10.84 -16.05 -29.06
C GLN A 97 11.85 -17.20 -29.07
N ASN A 98 11.78 -18.08 -30.07
CA ASN A 98 12.55 -19.32 -30.10
C ASN A 98 13.89 -19.22 -30.84
N LEU A 99 14.19 -18.11 -31.53
CA LEU A 99 15.51 -17.87 -32.09
C LEU A 99 16.57 -17.75 -30.98
N LYS A 100 17.67 -18.46 -31.15
CA LYS A 100 18.82 -18.53 -30.24
C LYS A 100 20.11 -17.99 -30.87
N SER A 101 20.28 -18.13 -32.18
CA SER A 101 21.47 -17.60 -32.85
C SER A 101 21.50 -16.08 -32.80
N GLU A 102 22.62 -15.50 -32.35
CA GLU A 102 22.83 -14.06 -32.41
C GLU A 102 22.63 -13.55 -33.83
N ARG A 103 23.24 -14.20 -34.83
CA ARG A 103 23.11 -13.82 -36.24
C ARG A 103 21.65 -13.77 -36.69
N ALA A 104 20.83 -14.71 -36.22
CA ALA A 104 19.42 -14.73 -36.54
C ALA A 104 18.65 -13.59 -35.87
N ILE A 105 18.90 -13.35 -34.59
CA ILE A 105 18.32 -12.24 -33.82
C ILE A 105 18.69 -10.90 -34.47
N TYR A 106 19.98 -10.67 -34.76
CA TYR A 106 20.47 -9.46 -35.43
C TYR A 106 19.78 -9.23 -36.77
N TYR A 107 19.69 -10.25 -37.62
CA TYR A 107 19.00 -10.11 -38.90
C TYR A 107 17.52 -9.77 -38.72
N MET A 108 16.83 -10.46 -37.81
CA MET A 108 15.39 -10.26 -37.58
C MET A 108 15.07 -8.86 -37.07
N ILE A 109 15.89 -8.34 -36.15
CA ILE A 109 15.68 -7.04 -35.51
C ILE A 109 16.16 -5.88 -36.40
N ASN A 110 17.29 -6.02 -37.10
CA ASN A 110 17.83 -4.97 -37.98
C ASN A 110 17.06 -4.83 -39.31
N ASN A 111 16.09 -5.70 -39.57
CA ASN A 111 15.35 -5.69 -40.81
C ASN A 111 14.26 -4.60 -40.79
N GLU A 112 14.25 -3.69 -41.78
CA GLU A 112 13.19 -2.67 -41.93
C GLU A 112 11.77 -3.25 -41.91
N HIS A 113 11.62 -4.51 -42.33
CA HIS A 113 10.35 -5.24 -42.28
C HIS A 113 9.80 -5.42 -40.86
N ILE A 114 10.65 -5.55 -39.82
CA ILE A 114 10.15 -5.63 -38.44
C ILE A 114 9.50 -4.32 -38.03
N ASN A 115 10.11 -3.19 -38.40
CA ASN A 115 9.57 -1.87 -38.13
C ASN A 115 8.24 -1.66 -38.86
N ILE A 116 8.11 -2.15 -40.10
CA ILE A 116 6.84 -2.12 -40.83
C ILE A 116 5.76 -2.94 -40.10
N LEU A 117 6.09 -4.13 -39.59
CA LEU A 117 5.14 -4.96 -38.83
C LEU A 117 4.73 -4.30 -37.51
N ILE A 118 5.67 -3.69 -36.79
CA ILE A 118 5.38 -2.93 -35.57
C ILE A 118 4.44 -1.76 -35.89
N THR A 119 4.73 -0.95 -36.91
CA THR A 119 3.92 0.24 -37.22
C THR A 119 2.71 -0.05 -38.12
N TYR A 120 2.39 -1.31 -38.39
CA TYR A 120 1.31 -1.66 -39.30
C TYR A 120 -0.05 -1.31 -38.68
N SER A 121 -0.94 -0.71 -39.48
CA SER A 121 -2.26 -0.27 -39.03
C SER A 121 -3.25 -1.44 -38.95
N PHE A 122 -3.13 -2.27 -37.92
CA PHE A 122 -4.09 -3.34 -37.62
C PHE A 122 -5.42 -2.80 -37.10
N ASP A 123 -6.50 -3.56 -37.33
CA ASP A 123 -7.83 -3.24 -36.81
C ASP A 123 -8.07 -3.87 -35.43
N PHE A 124 -7.71 -3.14 -34.38
CA PHE A 124 -7.82 -3.60 -32.99
C PHE A 124 -9.25 -3.61 -32.42
N ARG A 125 -10.28 -3.40 -33.25
CA ARG A 125 -11.66 -3.78 -32.88
C ARG A 125 -11.79 -5.29 -32.66
N ASN A 126 -10.87 -6.07 -33.24
CA ASN A 126 -10.71 -7.48 -32.94
C ASN A 126 -9.72 -7.65 -31.77
N GLU A 127 -10.23 -8.00 -30.59
CA GLU A 127 -9.43 -8.18 -29.36
C GLU A 127 -8.39 -9.30 -29.48
N GLU A 128 -8.72 -10.38 -30.19
CA GLU A 128 -7.77 -11.48 -30.45
C GLU A 128 -6.57 -10.98 -31.26
N LEU A 129 -6.81 -10.11 -32.25
CA LEU A 129 -5.74 -9.51 -33.05
C LEU A 129 -4.85 -8.60 -32.20
N LEU A 130 -5.44 -7.81 -31.30
CA LEU A 130 -4.70 -6.99 -30.35
C LEU A 130 -3.83 -7.85 -29.43
N SER A 131 -4.37 -8.95 -28.88
CA SER A 131 -3.62 -9.88 -28.03
C SER A 131 -2.40 -10.49 -28.74
N HIS A 132 -2.57 -10.91 -30.00
CA HIS A 132 -1.46 -11.41 -30.82
C HIS A 132 -0.44 -10.32 -31.17
N TYR A 133 -0.90 -9.10 -31.43
CA TYR A 133 -0.02 -7.96 -31.70
C TYR A 133 0.83 -7.60 -30.48
N ILE A 134 0.24 -7.51 -29.29
CA ILE A 134 0.97 -7.23 -28.06
C ILE A 134 1.94 -8.38 -27.72
N SER A 135 1.54 -9.63 -27.95
CA SER A 135 2.42 -10.79 -27.82
C SER A 135 3.62 -10.73 -28.77
N PHE A 136 3.41 -10.25 -29.99
CA PHE A 136 4.48 -10.01 -30.97
C PHE A 136 5.44 -8.91 -30.53
N LEU A 137 4.93 -7.76 -30.07
CA LEU A 137 5.79 -6.70 -29.52
C LEU A 137 6.59 -7.21 -28.32
N ARG A 138 5.95 -7.95 -27.41
CA ARG A 138 6.60 -8.57 -26.25
C ARG A 138 7.69 -9.55 -26.68
N ALA A 139 7.46 -10.36 -27.70
CA ALA A 139 8.45 -11.29 -28.25
C ALA A 139 9.71 -10.56 -28.73
N ILE A 140 9.57 -9.44 -29.43
CA ILE A 140 10.70 -8.59 -29.84
C ILE A 140 11.42 -8.03 -28.62
N SER A 141 10.68 -7.49 -27.65
CA SER A 141 11.27 -6.89 -26.45
C SER A 141 12.12 -7.87 -25.64
N GLY A 142 11.76 -9.15 -25.63
CA GLY A 142 12.50 -10.21 -24.94
C GLY A 142 13.85 -10.55 -25.57
N LYS A 143 14.17 -9.97 -26.74
CA LYS A 143 15.48 -10.09 -27.41
C LYS A 143 16.30 -8.80 -27.33
N LEU A 144 15.86 -7.82 -26.54
CA LEU A 144 16.60 -6.58 -26.34
C LEU A 144 17.77 -6.78 -25.38
N ASP A 145 18.92 -6.33 -25.81
CA ASP A 145 20.12 -6.17 -25.03
C ASP A 145 20.86 -4.89 -25.49
N LYS A 146 22.03 -4.64 -24.90
CA LYS A 146 22.85 -3.45 -25.19
C LYS A 146 23.26 -3.34 -26.66
N ASN A 147 23.32 -4.45 -27.38
CA ASN A 147 23.74 -4.49 -28.77
C ASN A 147 22.53 -4.43 -29.72
N THR A 148 21.40 -5.04 -29.36
CA THR A 148 20.23 -5.14 -30.25
C THR A 148 19.28 -3.95 -30.16
N ILE A 149 19.22 -3.23 -29.03
CA ILE A 149 18.28 -2.11 -28.87
C ILE A 149 18.53 -1.00 -29.90
N SER A 150 19.80 -0.73 -30.21
CA SER A 150 20.22 0.30 -31.18
C SER A 150 19.68 0.05 -32.59
N LEU A 151 19.34 -1.20 -32.93
CA LEU A 151 18.84 -1.61 -34.24
C LEU A 151 17.37 -1.27 -34.46
N LEU A 152 16.59 -1.12 -33.38
CA LEU A 152 15.17 -0.74 -33.44
C LEU A 152 14.94 0.76 -33.33
N VAL A 153 16.02 1.51 -33.16
CA VAL A 153 15.97 2.92 -32.84
C VAL A 153 16.56 3.74 -33.99
N LYS A 154 15.91 4.86 -34.30
CA LYS A 154 16.49 5.86 -35.21
C LYS A 154 17.10 6.98 -34.38
N THR A 155 18.38 7.24 -34.61
CA THR A 155 19.13 8.31 -33.94
C THR A 155 19.42 9.47 -34.90
N GLN A 156 19.40 10.69 -34.38
CA GLN A 156 19.87 11.91 -35.04
C GLN A 156 20.70 12.70 -34.03
N ASN A 157 21.94 13.05 -34.36
CA ASN A 157 22.87 13.73 -33.45
C ASN A 157 23.00 13.03 -32.08
N GLU A 158 23.16 11.70 -32.09
CA GLU A 158 23.27 10.87 -30.87
C GLU A 158 22.02 10.86 -29.96
N GLU A 159 20.93 11.47 -30.42
CA GLU A 159 19.62 11.46 -29.74
C GLU A 159 18.66 10.53 -30.47
N VAL A 160 17.89 9.77 -29.70
CA VAL A 160 16.84 8.91 -30.25
C VAL A 160 15.65 9.76 -30.68
N VAL A 161 15.28 9.69 -31.95
CA VAL A 161 14.11 10.41 -32.51
C VAL A 161 12.92 9.50 -32.77
N SER A 162 13.12 8.20 -32.86
CA SER A 162 12.04 7.23 -33.09
C SER A 162 12.39 5.88 -32.50
N PHE A 163 11.49 5.35 -31.69
CA PHE A 163 11.53 4.00 -31.16
C PHE A 163 10.13 3.35 -31.23
N PRO A 164 9.75 2.79 -32.39
CA PRO A 164 8.38 2.35 -32.64
C PRO A 164 7.91 1.26 -31.68
N LEU A 165 8.77 0.32 -31.30
CA LEU A 165 8.43 -0.77 -30.40
C LEU A 165 7.90 -0.25 -29.06
N TYR A 166 8.59 0.72 -28.46
CA TYR A 166 8.19 1.32 -27.19
C TYR A 166 6.91 2.15 -27.34
N VAL A 167 6.88 3.04 -28.34
CA VAL A 167 5.76 3.95 -28.58
C VAL A 167 4.46 3.19 -28.84
N GLU A 168 4.50 2.13 -29.66
CA GLU A 168 3.31 1.34 -29.95
C GLU A 168 2.83 0.53 -28.74
N ALA A 169 3.75 0.05 -27.88
CA ALA A 169 3.38 -0.71 -26.70
C ALA A 169 2.69 0.16 -25.63
N ILE A 170 3.24 1.33 -25.30
CA ILE A 170 2.71 2.18 -24.22
C ILE A 170 1.30 2.72 -24.51
N ARG A 171 0.87 2.75 -25.78
CA ARG A 171 -0.50 3.11 -26.19
C ARG A 171 -1.56 2.19 -25.56
N PHE A 172 -1.20 0.96 -25.21
CA PHE A 172 -2.11 -0.04 -24.65
C PHE A 172 -1.91 -0.27 -23.15
N ALA A 173 -1.16 0.60 -22.47
CA ALA A 173 -0.83 0.40 -21.06
C ALA A 173 -2.02 0.45 -20.10
N SER A 174 -3.08 1.19 -20.48
CA SER A 174 -4.33 1.30 -19.72
C SER A 174 -5.48 0.50 -20.36
N ASN A 175 -5.16 -0.57 -21.10
CA ASN A 175 -6.17 -1.46 -21.68
C ASN A 175 -6.97 -2.16 -20.57
N GLU A 176 -8.24 -2.49 -20.82
CA GLU A 176 -9.13 -3.16 -19.86
C GLU A 176 -8.71 -4.61 -19.58
N ASP A 177 -8.10 -5.29 -20.54
CA ASP A 177 -7.56 -6.64 -20.38
C ASP A 177 -6.24 -6.62 -19.57
N SER A 178 -6.26 -7.28 -18.41
CA SER A 178 -5.11 -7.38 -17.51
C SER A 178 -3.93 -8.14 -18.12
N MET A 179 -4.18 -9.10 -19.02
CA MET A 179 -3.12 -9.82 -19.74
C MET A 179 -2.39 -8.90 -20.71
N ILE A 180 -3.12 -8.02 -21.41
CA ILE A 180 -2.53 -7.00 -22.28
C ILE A 180 -1.66 -6.05 -21.44
N ARG A 181 -2.19 -5.53 -20.31
CA ARG A 181 -1.40 -4.68 -19.40
C ARG A 181 -0.13 -5.38 -18.93
N THR A 182 -0.23 -6.64 -18.53
CA THR A 182 0.92 -7.46 -18.07
C THR A 182 1.98 -7.62 -19.16
N ALA A 183 1.57 -7.84 -20.42
CA ALA A 183 2.50 -7.96 -21.53
C ALA A 183 3.19 -6.62 -21.87
N VAL A 184 2.47 -5.50 -21.82
CA VAL A 184 3.04 -4.15 -21.99
C VAL A 184 4.02 -3.81 -20.85
N ARG A 185 3.70 -4.17 -19.60
CA ARG A 185 4.60 -4.02 -18.44
C ARG A 185 5.89 -4.82 -18.62
N ALA A 186 5.79 -6.09 -19.02
CA ALA A 186 6.97 -6.90 -19.31
C ALA A 186 7.83 -6.30 -20.44
N LEU A 187 7.20 -5.78 -21.49
CA LEU A 187 7.91 -5.13 -22.60
C LEU A 187 8.65 -3.87 -22.16
N THR A 188 7.98 -2.99 -21.42
CA THR A 188 8.57 -1.74 -20.95
C THR A 188 9.71 -2.00 -19.96
N LEU A 189 9.57 -2.98 -19.06
CA LEU A 189 10.67 -3.42 -18.19
C LEU A 189 11.86 -3.95 -18.98
N ASN A 190 11.62 -4.78 -20.02
CA ASN A 190 12.71 -5.23 -20.90
C ASN A 190 13.46 -4.06 -21.52
N VAL A 191 12.76 -2.99 -21.91
CA VAL A 191 13.39 -1.76 -22.44
C VAL A 191 14.21 -1.06 -21.36
N TYR A 192 13.64 -0.85 -20.17
CA TYR A 192 14.33 -0.12 -19.09
C TYR A 192 15.56 -0.87 -18.56
N HIS A 193 15.51 -2.20 -18.51
CA HIS A 193 16.62 -3.03 -18.02
C HIS A 193 17.82 -3.12 -18.97
N VAL A 194 17.70 -2.68 -20.23
CA VAL A 194 18.86 -2.63 -21.14
C VAL A 194 19.91 -1.63 -20.63
N GLY A 195 19.45 -0.52 -20.03
CA GLY A 195 20.32 0.54 -19.52
C GLY A 195 21.06 1.34 -20.60
N ASP A 196 20.45 1.49 -21.79
CA ASP A 196 20.96 2.35 -22.85
C ASP A 196 20.63 3.82 -22.57
N GLU A 197 21.64 4.68 -22.52
CA GLU A 197 21.47 6.07 -22.11
C GLU A 197 20.63 6.89 -23.10
N SER A 198 20.77 6.63 -24.40
CA SER A 198 20.04 7.37 -25.44
C SER A 198 18.55 7.01 -25.42
N VAL A 199 18.22 5.76 -25.13
CA VAL A 199 16.85 5.30 -24.93
C VAL A 199 16.29 5.80 -23.60
N ASN A 200 17.09 5.83 -22.53
CA ASN A 200 16.67 6.38 -21.25
C ASN A 200 16.29 7.86 -21.37
N ARG A 201 17.07 8.66 -22.11
CA ARG A 201 16.72 10.06 -22.42
C ARG A 201 15.45 10.18 -23.28
N PHE A 202 15.22 9.23 -24.19
CA PHE A 202 14.01 9.20 -25.01
C PHE A 202 12.74 8.96 -24.19
N VAL A 203 12.74 7.99 -23.27
CA VAL A 203 11.52 7.62 -22.53
C VAL A 203 11.08 8.70 -21.54
N VAL A 204 12.01 9.57 -21.10
CA VAL A 204 11.69 10.71 -20.21
C VAL A 204 11.35 12.01 -20.95
N LYS A 205 11.41 12.00 -22.28
CA LYS A 205 11.09 13.17 -23.11
C LYS A 205 9.60 13.20 -23.45
N THR A 206 9.00 14.39 -23.56
CA THR A 206 7.64 14.54 -24.09
C THR A 206 7.59 14.14 -25.58
N PRO A 207 6.57 13.38 -26.04
CA PRO A 207 5.37 12.94 -25.30
C PRO A 207 5.51 11.58 -24.58
N GLN A 208 6.65 10.89 -24.66
CA GLN A 208 6.83 9.57 -24.04
C GLN A 208 6.68 9.61 -22.52
N ALA A 209 7.15 10.69 -21.89
CA ALA A 209 7.02 10.90 -20.44
C ALA A 209 5.56 10.87 -19.94
N ASP A 210 4.59 11.23 -20.80
CA ASP A 210 3.16 11.22 -20.47
C ASP A 210 2.67 9.80 -20.11
N TYR A 211 3.41 8.77 -20.53
CA TYR A 211 3.19 7.39 -20.10
C TYR A 211 3.15 7.26 -18.57
N PHE A 212 4.08 7.89 -17.86
CA PHE A 212 4.20 7.76 -16.41
C PHE A 212 3.08 8.50 -15.67
N SER A 213 2.68 9.69 -16.14
CA SER A 213 1.53 10.41 -15.58
C SER A 213 0.21 9.68 -15.86
N ASN A 214 0.07 9.07 -17.04
CA ASN A 214 -1.10 8.26 -17.40
C ASN A 214 -1.17 6.97 -16.56
N LEU A 215 -0.02 6.35 -16.27
CA LEU A 215 0.08 5.19 -15.38
C LEU A 215 -0.44 5.53 -13.98
N ILE A 216 0.00 6.65 -13.40
CA ILE A 216 -0.45 7.07 -12.07
C ILE A 216 -1.92 7.52 -12.09
N THR A 217 -2.38 8.21 -13.14
CA THR A 217 -3.80 8.55 -13.31
C THR A 217 -4.69 7.30 -13.40
N PHE A 218 -4.24 6.26 -14.11
CA PHE A 218 -4.95 4.98 -14.15
C PHE A 218 -4.98 4.32 -12.76
N PHE A 219 -3.84 4.31 -12.05
CA PHE A 219 -3.76 3.77 -10.70
C PHE A 219 -4.67 4.53 -9.71
N GLN A 220 -4.75 5.86 -9.83
CA GLN A 220 -5.67 6.70 -9.04
C GLN A 220 -7.13 6.27 -9.23
N LYS A 221 -7.55 6.01 -10.47
CA LYS A 221 -8.92 5.51 -10.76
C LYS A 221 -9.19 4.17 -10.08
N GLN A 222 -8.21 3.27 -10.04
CA GLN A 222 -8.32 1.98 -9.34
C GLN A 222 -8.44 2.16 -7.81
N CYS A 223 -7.73 3.13 -7.25
CA CYS A 223 -7.87 3.49 -5.83
C CYS A 223 -9.28 3.98 -5.49
N ILE A 224 -9.87 4.83 -6.35
CA ILE A 224 -11.25 5.33 -6.19
C ILE A 224 -12.26 4.17 -6.35
N TYR A 225 -12.03 3.28 -7.31
CA TYR A 225 -12.85 2.09 -7.51
C TYR A 225 -12.87 1.18 -6.27
N LEU A 226 -11.71 0.90 -5.67
CA LEU A 226 -11.62 0.16 -4.41
C LEU A 226 -12.46 0.83 -3.31
N ASN A 227 -12.36 2.16 -3.16
CA ASN A 227 -13.15 2.87 -2.16
C ASN A 227 -14.67 2.71 -2.38
N GLY A 228 -15.11 2.71 -3.64
CA GLY A 228 -16.49 2.42 -4.02
C GLY A 228 -16.95 1.04 -3.55
N LEU A 229 -16.15 0.00 -3.80
CA LEU A 229 -16.43 -1.38 -3.36
C LEU A 229 -16.47 -1.53 -1.83
N VAL A 230 -15.54 -0.88 -1.12
CA VAL A 230 -15.49 -0.87 0.34
C VAL A 230 -16.73 -0.19 0.92
N SER A 231 -17.12 0.95 0.37
CA SER A 231 -18.32 1.69 0.78
C SER A 231 -19.61 0.92 0.53
N GLU A 232 -19.68 0.17 -0.58
CA GLU A 232 -20.82 -0.71 -0.88
C GLU A 232 -20.91 -1.89 0.08
N THR A 233 -19.77 -2.51 0.39
CA THR A 233 -19.69 -3.66 1.31
C THR A 233 -20.04 -3.28 2.75
N LEU A 234 -19.67 -2.06 3.19
CA LEU A 234 -20.07 -1.53 4.49
C LEU A 234 -21.59 -1.34 4.61
N LYS A 235 -22.29 -1.05 3.50
CA LYS A 235 -23.75 -0.91 3.47
C LYS A 235 -24.46 -2.27 3.35
N ASN A 236 -23.95 -3.16 2.50
CA ASN A 236 -24.57 -4.45 2.17
C ASN A 236 -23.51 -5.56 2.11
N PRO A 237 -23.13 -6.15 3.27
CA PRO A 237 -22.10 -7.18 3.31
C PRO A 237 -22.56 -8.44 2.56
N ASN A 238 -21.85 -8.82 1.50
CA ASN A 238 -22.11 -10.04 0.76
C ASN A 238 -20.79 -10.70 0.30
N SER A 239 -20.86 -12.00 0.01
CA SER A 239 -19.69 -12.80 -0.39
C SER A 239 -19.09 -12.34 -1.74
N HIS A 240 -19.94 -11.85 -2.65
CA HIS A 240 -19.52 -11.38 -3.97
C HIS A 240 -18.69 -10.09 -3.89
N THR A 241 -19.12 -9.11 -3.08
CA THR A 241 -18.39 -7.84 -2.88
C THR A 241 -17.07 -8.06 -2.14
N THR A 242 -17.04 -9.03 -1.22
CA THR A 242 -15.79 -9.42 -0.54
C THR A 242 -14.77 -9.96 -1.55
N THR A 243 -15.19 -10.82 -2.48
CA THR A 243 -14.32 -11.33 -3.56
C THR A 243 -13.86 -10.20 -4.48
N ALA A 244 -14.76 -9.27 -4.82
CA ALA A 244 -14.42 -8.12 -5.65
C ALA A 244 -13.38 -7.20 -4.99
N ILE A 245 -13.48 -6.97 -3.67
CA ILE A 245 -12.48 -6.22 -2.90
C ILE A 245 -11.12 -6.91 -2.96
N VAL A 246 -11.06 -8.23 -2.74
CA VAL A 246 -9.81 -8.98 -2.79
C VAL A 246 -9.16 -8.84 -4.16
N ASN A 247 -9.93 -9.00 -5.24
CA ASN A 247 -9.42 -8.83 -6.60
C ASN A 247 -8.93 -7.40 -6.87
N ALA A 248 -9.65 -6.38 -6.39
CA ALA A 248 -9.23 -4.97 -6.54
C ALA A 248 -7.95 -4.66 -5.74
N VAL A 249 -7.81 -5.25 -4.56
CA VAL A 249 -6.60 -5.19 -3.74
C VAL A 249 -5.42 -5.84 -4.43
N ASP A 250 -5.61 -7.03 -5.01
CA ASP A 250 -4.56 -7.72 -5.79
C ASP A 250 -4.13 -6.87 -6.99
N GLU A 251 -5.08 -6.27 -7.70
CA GLU A 251 -4.77 -5.35 -8.81
C GLU A 251 -4.00 -4.10 -8.34
N ILE A 252 -4.33 -3.54 -7.18
CA ILE A 252 -3.57 -2.42 -6.58
C ILE A 252 -2.14 -2.85 -6.25
N GLU A 253 -1.95 -4.00 -5.61
CA GLU A 253 -0.62 -4.53 -5.30
C GLU A 253 0.20 -4.77 -6.58
N ASP A 254 -0.39 -5.39 -7.61
CA ASP A 254 0.26 -5.63 -8.91
C ASP A 254 0.70 -4.32 -9.59
N ASN A 255 -0.12 -3.27 -9.51
CA ASN A 255 0.24 -1.94 -10.01
C ASN A 255 1.44 -1.36 -9.26
N LEU A 256 1.46 -1.47 -7.93
CA LEU A 256 2.54 -0.97 -7.10
C LEU A 256 3.84 -1.77 -7.29
N TYR A 257 3.77 -3.09 -7.48
CA TYR A 257 4.94 -3.90 -7.83
C TYR A 257 5.52 -3.49 -9.18
N TYR A 258 4.68 -3.29 -10.20
CA TYR A 258 5.15 -2.79 -11.48
C TYR A 258 5.82 -1.41 -11.37
N ILE A 259 5.20 -0.47 -10.63
CA ILE A 259 5.79 0.85 -10.35
C ILE A 259 7.17 0.68 -9.67
N SER A 260 7.27 -0.18 -8.66
CA SER A 260 8.50 -0.49 -7.94
C SER A 260 9.58 -1.08 -8.86
N ASP A 261 9.20 -2.00 -9.76
CA ASP A 261 10.12 -2.61 -10.74
C ASP A 261 10.65 -1.58 -11.74
N VAL A 262 9.80 -0.67 -12.22
CA VAL A 262 10.22 0.42 -13.14
C VAL A 262 11.22 1.35 -12.47
N ILE A 263 10.98 1.73 -11.21
CA ILE A 263 11.93 2.53 -10.44
C ILE A 263 13.24 1.76 -10.22
N SER A 264 13.13 0.47 -9.89
CA SER A 264 14.27 -0.42 -9.64
C SER A 264 15.10 -0.72 -10.89
N ALA A 265 14.61 -0.38 -12.09
CA ALA A 265 15.41 -0.42 -13.31
C ALA A 265 16.59 0.56 -13.30
N GLY A 266 16.62 1.52 -12.37
CA GLY A 266 17.79 2.37 -12.11
C GLY A 266 17.91 3.62 -12.98
N ILE A 267 16.84 4.00 -13.69
CA ILE A 267 16.80 5.23 -14.48
C ILE A 267 16.36 6.38 -13.58
N ALA A 268 17.31 7.22 -13.14
CA ALA A 268 17.09 8.26 -12.13
C ALA A 268 15.95 9.23 -12.50
N ASP A 269 15.90 9.70 -13.75
CA ASP A 269 14.87 10.63 -14.23
C ASP A 269 13.48 9.98 -14.24
N VAL A 270 13.37 8.68 -14.59
CA VAL A 270 12.11 7.94 -14.51
C VAL A 270 11.67 7.78 -13.06
N GLY A 271 12.59 7.43 -12.16
CA GLY A 271 12.33 7.33 -10.73
C GLY A 271 11.80 8.66 -10.15
N ARG A 272 12.41 9.78 -10.54
CA ARG A 272 11.97 11.12 -10.16
C ARG A 272 10.57 11.43 -10.72
N LEU A 273 10.34 11.22 -12.03
CA LEU A 273 9.04 11.46 -12.67
C LEU A 273 7.92 10.65 -12.02
N ILE A 274 8.15 9.36 -11.72
CA ILE A 274 7.16 8.51 -11.06
C ILE A 274 6.90 9.00 -9.64
N THR A 275 7.93 9.36 -8.89
CA THR A 275 7.80 9.89 -7.52
C THR A 275 6.98 11.18 -7.51
N ASP A 276 7.31 12.13 -8.39
CA ASP A 276 6.60 13.39 -8.54
C ASP A 276 5.14 13.16 -8.94
N ASN A 277 4.88 12.26 -9.89
CA ASN A 277 3.51 11.92 -10.30
C ASN A 277 2.71 11.25 -9.18
N ILE A 278 3.29 10.31 -8.41
CA ILE A 278 2.62 9.70 -7.25
C ILE A 278 2.26 10.76 -6.22
N LEU A 279 3.18 11.70 -5.93
CA LEU A 279 2.92 12.77 -4.97
C LEU A 279 1.82 13.72 -5.47
N GLN A 280 1.96 14.25 -6.69
CA GLN A 280 1.10 15.30 -7.22
C GLN A 280 -0.26 14.82 -7.74
N LEU A 281 -0.37 13.59 -8.23
CA LEU A 281 -1.62 13.06 -8.80
C LEU A 281 -2.36 12.15 -7.83
N LEU A 282 -1.70 11.55 -6.84
CA LEU A 282 -2.33 10.59 -5.93
C LEU A 282 -2.27 11.03 -4.47
N ILE A 283 -1.08 11.24 -3.91
CA ILE A 283 -0.94 11.41 -2.45
C ILE A 283 -1.52 12.75 -1.99
N PHE A 284 -1.05 13.87 -2.56
CA PHE A 284 -1.47 15.20 -2.16
C PHE A 284 -2.93 15.51 -2.50
N PRO A 285 -3.44 15.32 -3.73
CA PRO A 285 -4.81 15.73 -4.05
C PRO A 285 -5.87 14.76 -3.54
N LEU A 286 -5.53 13.50 -3.25
CA LEU A 286 -6.51 12.45 -2.98
C LEU A 286 -6.31 11.77 -1.62
N LEU A 287 -5.13 11.21 -1.34
CA LEU A 287 -4.97 10.38 -0.13
C LEU A 287 -4.87 11.21 1.16
N LEU A 288 -4.02 12.25 1.20
CA LEU A 288 -3.82 13.03 2.44
C LEU A 288 -5.06 13.84 2.87
N PRO A 289 -5.77 14.57 1.97
CA PRO A 289 -6.97 15.31 2.36
C PRO A 289 -8.07 14.41 2.93
N SER A 290 -8.18 13.17 2.44
CA SER A 290 -9.12 12.15 2.91
C SER A 290 -8.95 11.73 4.38
N LEU A 291 -7.87 12.16 5.05
CA LEU A 291 -7.64 11.88 6.46
C LEU A 291 -8.31 12.91 7.39
N GLN A 292 -9.03 13.91 6.85
CA GLN A 292 -9.80 14.87 7.65
C GLN A 292 -10.91 14.20 8.47
N LEU A 293 -11.17 14.76 9.66
CA LEU A 293 -12.26 14.29 10.54
C LEU A 293 -13.64 14.73 10.05
N ASP A 294 -13.72 15.90 9.42
CA ASP A 294 -14.99 16.46 8.94
C ASP A 294 -15.22 16.04 7.49
N ALA A 295 -16.26 15.22 7.28
CA ALA A 295 -16.72 14.83 5.96
C ALA A 295 -17.29 16.05 5.23
N VAL A 296 -16.42 16.82 4.58
CA VAL A 296 -16.86 17.74 3.53
C VAL A 296 -17.36 16.86 2.38
N ASN A 297 -18.55 17.15 1.86
CA ASN A 297 -19.33 16.30 0.95
C ASN A 297 -18.67 15.94 -0.41
N ASP A 298 -17.40 16.30 -0.63
CA ASP A 298 -16.66 16.09 -1.89
C ASP A 298 -15.45 15.13 -1.78
N ILE A 299 -15.28 14.43 -0.65
CA ILE A 299 -14.15 13.50 -0.50
C ILE A 299 -14.39 12.21 -1.31
N GLN A 300 -13.54 11.98 -2.33
CA GLN A 300 -13.63 10.82 -3.23
C GLN A 300 -13.19 9.48 -2.59
N ILE A 301 -12.37 9.52 -1.54
CA ILE A 301 -11.84 8.33 -0.84
C ILE A 301 -12.04 8.44 0.69
N GLY A 302 -12.52 7.39 1.35
CA GLY A 302 -12.65 7.36 2.81
C GLY A 302 -11.30 7.22 3.53
N ALA A 303 -11.20 7.76 4.75
CA ALA A 303 -9.96 7.79 5.54
C ALA A 303 -9.30 6.40 5.68
N SER A 304 -10.07 5.35 6.00
CA SER A 304 -9.54 3.99 6.16
C SER A 304 -8.95 3.43 4.86
N THR A 305 -9.61 3.69 3.72
CA THR A 305 -9.11 3.29 2.40
C THR A 305 -7.84 4.07 2.05
N SER A 306 -7.80 5.36 2.36
CA SER A 306 -6.59 6.18 2.15
C SER A 306 -5.40 5.67 2.97
N LEU A 307 -5.60 5.39 4.26
CA LEU A 307 -4.56 4.85 5.14
C LEU A 307 -4.04 3.50 4.65
N TYR A 308 -4.92 2.61 4.21
CA TYR A 308 -4.53 1.36 3.58
C TYR A 308 -3.65 1.59 2.33
N LEU A 309 -4.05 2.50 1.43
CA LEU A 309 -3.30 2.79 0.21
C LEU A 309 -1.93 3.39 0.51
N LEU A 310 -1.83 4.31 1.47
CA LEU A 310 -0.57 4.87 1.95
C LEU A 310 0.34 3.77 2.51
N CYS A 311 -0.22 2.83 3.29
CA CYS A 311 0.55 1.69 3.78
C CYS A 311 1.07 0.80 2.65
N CYS A 312 0.25 0.51 1.64
CA CYS A 312 0.65 -0.28 0.48
C CYS A 312 1.79 0.40 -0.30
N ILE A 313 1.69 1.71 -0.54
CA ILE A 313 2.74 2.51 -1.18
C ILE A 313 4.04 2.43 -0.38
N LEU A 314 4.00 2.73 0.92
CA LEU A 314 5.19 2.71 1.80
C LEU A 314 5.84 1.33 1.94
N ARG A 315 5.05 0.26 1.80
CA ARG A 315 5.53 -1.14 1.92
C ARG A 315 6.16 -1.65 0.61
N ILE A 316 5.58 -1.29 -0.53
CA ILE A 316 5.94 -1.86 -1.84
C ILE A 316 6.92 -0.95 -2.60
N VAL A 317 6.70 0.37 -2.57
CA VAL A 317 7.50 1.36 -3.30
C VAL A 317 8.64 1.85 -2.40
N LYS A 318 9.78 1.18 -2.52
CA LYS A 318 10.96 1.39 -1.65
C LYS A 318 11.81 2.58 -2.08
N ILE A 319 11.22 3.77 -2.11
CA ILE A 319 11.93 5.03 -2.40
C ILE A 319 12.07 5.83 -1.11
N LYS A 320 13.32 6.18 -0.77
CA LYS A 320 13.66 7.01 0.38
C LYS A 320 12.94 8.36 0.36
N ASP A 321 13.07 9.11 -0.73
CA ASP A 321 12.50 10.46 -0.81
C ASP A 321 10.97 10.44 -0.73
N LEU A 322 10.32 9.46 -1.38
CA LEU A 322 8.87 9.28 -1.29
C LEU A 322 8.42 9.01 0.17
N ALA A 323 9.07 8.07 0.86
CA ALA A 323 8.72 7.70 2.23
C ALA A 323 8.88 8.89 3.20
N ASN A 324 9.99 9.61 3.10
CA ASN A 324 10.25 10.78 3.96
C ASN A 324 9.35 11.97 3.61
N THR A 325 9.02 12.17 2.33
CA THR A 325 8.05 13.22 1.93
C THR A 325 6.65 12.92 2.45
N ILE A 326 6.19 11.66 2.37
CA ILE A 326 4.91 11.23 2.97
C ILE A 326 4.92 11.48 4.48
N ALA A 327 5.97 11.08 5.19
CA ALA A 327 6.04 11.30 6.63
C ALA A 327 6.13 12.78 7.02
N ALA A 328 6.88 13.61 6.28
CA ALA A 328 6.93 15.05 6.48
C ALA A 328 5.57 15.71 6.24
N SER A 329 4.83 15.23 5.22
CA SER A 329 3.50 15.75 4.89
C SER A 329 2.48 15.55 6.02
N LEU A 330 2.68 14.58 6.93
CA LEU A 330 1.82 14.36 8.09
C LEU A 330 1.86 15.54 9.09
N PHE A 331 2.88 16.38 9.05
CA PHE A 331 2.96 17.59 9.89
C PHE A 331 2.24 18.80 9.29
N CYS A 332 1.67 18.65 8.09
CA CYS A 332 0.96 19.72 7.42
C CYS A 332 -0.55 19.60 7.70
N PRO A 333 -1.28 20.71 7.76
CA PRO A 333 -2.73 20.67 7.87
C PRO A 333 -3.32 20.14 6.55
N PRO A 334 -4.44 19.40 6.59
CA PRO A 334 -5.02 18.81 5.39
C PRO A 334 -5.45 19.86 4.35
N GLU A 335 -5.83 21.07 4.77
CA GLU A 335 -6.18 22.16 3.86
C GLU A 335 -5.00 22.63 3.01
N ALA A 336 -3.76 22.32 3.39
CA ALA A 336 -2.58 22.67 2.60
C ALA A 336 -2.47 21.86 1.29
N PHE A 337 -3.24 20.78 1.16
CA PHE A 337 -3.23 19.90 0.00
C PHE A 337 -4.50 20.00 -0.86
N VAL A 338 -5.51 20.74 -0.39
CA VAL A 338 -6.72 21.02 -1.17
C VAL A 338 -6.40 22.16 -2.13
N SER A 339 -6.54 21.92 -3.42
CA SER A 339 -6.33 22.95 -4.45
C SER A 339 -7.37 24.07 -4.31
N ASP A 340 -6.92 25.32 -4.20
CA ASP A 340 -7.73 26.55 -4.36
C ASP A 340 -8.26 26.66 -5.81
N SER A 341 -9.13 25.75 -6.23
CA SER A 341 -9.81 25.81 -7.53
C SER A 341 -11.21 26.42 -7.43
N GLU A 342 -11.39 27.44 -6.58
CA GLU A 342 -12.59 28.30 -6.52
C GLU A 342 -12.27 29.80 -6.36
N THR A 343 -11.23 30.31 -7.02
CA THR A 343 -11.04 31.77 -7.16
C THR A 343 -11.03 32.27 -8.60
N THR A 344 -11.98 31.84 -9.42
CA THR A 344 -12.37 32.58 -10.63
C THR A 344 -13.86 32.38 -10.97
N LEU A 345 -14.78 33.03 -10.24
CA LEU A 345 -16.02 33.57 -10.82
C LEU A 345 -16.75 34.58 -9.90
N LYS A 346 -16.13 35.72 -9.61
CA LYS A 346 -16.92 36.96 -9.51
C LYS A 346 -16.38 37.92 -10.54
N GLY A 347 -17.13 37.99 -11.64
CA GLY A 347 -16.80 38.76 -12.83
C GLY A 347 -16.50 40.21 -12.50
N TYR A 348 -15.30 40.61 -12.91
CA TYR A 348 -15.02 41.98 -13.29
C TYR A 348 -15.92 42.31 -14.49
N VAL A 349 -16.83 43.28 -14.35
CA VAL A 349 -17.53 43.88 -15.49
C VAL A 349 -17.10 45.35 -15.56
N PRO A 350 -16.42 45.78 -16.63
CA PRO A 350 -16.13 47.18 -16.87
C PRO A 350 -17.36 47.89 -17.47
N ASP A 351 -17.36 49.18 -17.17
CA ASP A 351 -18.32 50.26 -17.42
C ASP A 351 -18.83 50.40 -18.88
N HIS A 352 -20.14 50.65 -19.03
CA HIS A 352 -20.79 51.69 -19.84
C HIS A 352 -22.15 51.28 -20.45
N GLY A 353 -23.18 52.09 -20.17
CA GLY A 353 -24.49 52.05 -20.84
C GLY A 353 -25.58 52.81 -20.06
N HIS A 354 -25.80 54.07 -20.45
CA HIS A 354 -26.74 55.05 -19.91
C HIS A 354 -28.20 54.57 -19.69
N GLU A 355 -28.88 55.04 -18.64
CA GLU A 355 -29.94 56.09 -18.72
C GLU A 355 -30.64 56.33 -17.36
N THR A 356 -30.57 57.58 -16.92
CA THR A 356 -31.57 58.43 -16.23
C THR A 356 -32.71 57.78 -15.43
N GLN A 357 -32.80 58.06 -14.12
CA GLN A 357 -33.82 58.95 -13.53
C GLN A 357 -33.67 59.12 -12.01
N GLN A 358 -33.99 60.35 -11.58
CA GLN A 358 -34.07 60.89 -10.22
C GLN A 358 -34.97 60.01 -9.32
N THR A 359 -34.83 59.99 -8.00
CA THR A 359 -35.55 60.92 -7.10
C THR A 359 -35.00 60.84 -5.66
N GLU A 360 -35.06 62.00 -5.02
CA GLU A 360 -34.70 62.39 -3.66
C GLU A 360 -35.31 61.51 -2.54
N ASN A 361 -34.58 61.36 -1.42
CA ASN A 361 -34.94 62.07 -0.17
C ASN A 361 -33.94 61.85 0.98
N LYS A 362 -33.69 62.96 1.69
CA LYS A 362 -32.94 63.10 2.94
C LYS A 362 -33.72 62.54 4.13
N ASN A 363 -33.03 62.08 5.18
CA ASN A 363 -33.00 62.79 6.48
C ASN A 363 -32.07 62.12 7.51
N VAL A 364 -31.37 62.99 8.22
CA VAL A 364 -30.44 62.82 9.34
C VAL A 364 -31.21 62.93 10.66
N ILE A 365 -30.90 62.12 11.68
CA ILE A 365 -30.94 62.52 13.11
C ILE A 365 -29.87 61.72 13.91
N GLU A 366 -28.94 62.45 14.54
CA GLU A 366 -28.07 62.03 15.66
C GLU A 366 -28.83 62.07 17.00
N VAL A 367 -28.31 61.41 18.07
CA VAL A 367 -28.01 62.00 19.41
C VAL A 367 -27.98 60.94 20.56
N ASP A 368 -26.87 61.00 21.31
CA ASP A 368 -26.55 60.74 22.75
C ASP A 368 -27.05 59.55 23.58
N GLY A 369 -26.17 59.10 24.52
CA GLY A 369 -26.60 58.88 25.92
C GLY A 369 -25.88 57.85 26.81
N CYS A 370 -24.72 58.21 27.39
CA CYS A 370 -24.21 57.97 28.77
C CYS A 370 -24.24 56.58 29.52
N SER A 371 -23.03 56.07 29.78
CA SER A 371 -22.39 55.65 31.07
C SER A 371 -23.14 54.86 32.19
N ASN A 372 -22.51 53.80 32.71
CA ASN A 372 -22.14 53.66 34.15
C ASN A 372 -21.23 52.46 34.49
N ASN A 373 -20.25 52.73 35.36
CA ASN A 373 -19.29 51.81 36.01
C ASN A 373 -19.89 51.11 37.24
N ILE A 374 -19.62 49.82 37.46
CA ILE A 374 -19.53 49.17 38.79
C ILE A 374 -18.46 48.05 38.78
N MET A 375 -17.57 48.05 39.79
CA MET A 375 -16.46 47.11 40.05
C MET A 375 -16.91 45.92 40.97
N PRO A 376 -16.07 44.94 41.36
CA PRO A 376 -16.36 43.52 41.24
C PRO A 376 -16.72 42.83 42.57
N SER A 377 -17.39 41.68 42.53
CA SER A 377 -17.51 40.80 43.70
C SER A 377 -17.38 39.34 43.33
N LEU A 378 -16.40 38.67 43.95
CA LEU A 378 -16.29 37.21 43.98
C LEU A 378 -17.49 36.61 44.71
N SER A 379 -18.11 35.56 44.15
CA SER A 379 -18.18 34.21 44.76
C SER A 379 -19.18 33.27 44.05
N SER A 380 -18.74 32.01 43.93
CA SER A 380 -19.49 30.73 43.95
C SER A 380 -20.46 30.33 42.81
N SER A 381 -20.06 29.21 42.18
CA SER A 381 -20.81 27.98 41.85
C SER A 381 -21.85 27.93 40.70
N SER A 382 -21.45 27.15 39.67
CA SER A 382 -22.24 26.26 38.77
C SER A 382 -23.10 26.91 37.67
N PRO A 383 -23.44 26.22 36.55
CA PRO A 383 -22.77 25.19 35.74
C PRO A 383 -22.43 25.74 34.31
N VAL A 384 -21.39 25.24 33.64
CA VAL A 384 -21.02 25.73 32.29
C VAL A 384 -21.77 24.95 31.21
N HIS A 385 -22.62 25.65 30.46
CA HIS A 385 -23.24 25.21 29.21
C HIS A 385 -22.20 25.19 28.06
N PRO A 386 -22.30 24.25 27.11
CA PRO A 386 -21.31 24.06 26.05
C PRO A 386 -21.60 24.95 24.83
N GLU A 387 -21.48 26.27 24.93
CA GLU A 387 -21.61 27.15 23.75
C GLU A 387 -20.55 28.27 23.63
N ASP A 388 -19.59 28.40 24.56
CA ASP A 388 -18.60 29.50 24.55
C ASP A 388 -17.14 29.11 24.21
N ILE A 389 -16.93 28.04 23.42
CA ILE A 389 -15.61 27.69 22.86
C ILE A 389 -15.56 27.93 21.34
N ILE A 390 -16.11 29.06 20.88
CA ILE A 390 -15.92 29.52 19.50
C ILE A 390 -15.47 30.97 19.55
N SER A 391 -14.21 31.21 19.94
CA SER A 391 -13.40 32.36 19.51
C SER A 391 -12.10 32.48 20.31
N LYS A 392 -11.17 31.55 20.09
CA LYS A 392 -9.73 31.78 20.30
C LYS A 392 -8.95 30.74 19.49
N GLY A 393 -8.51 31.16 18.29
CA GLY A 393 -7.47 30.56 17.46
C GLY A 393 -7.50 29.04 17.30
N VAL A 394 -8.19 28.55 16.26
CA VAL A 394 -8.06 27.15 15.83
C VAL A 394 -6.62 26.93 15.38
N SER A 395 -5.81 26.28 16.21
CA SER A 395 -4.63 25.56 15.72
C SER A 395 -5.14 24.55 14.70
N ARG A 396 -4.84 24.74 13.41
CA ARG A 396 -5.24 23.80 12.36
C ARG A 396 -4.62 22.44 12.70
N LEU A 397 -5.47 21.44 13.00
CA LEU A 397 -5.04 20.09 13.34
C LEU A 397 -4.19 19.52 12.20
N THR A 398 -3.04 18.94 12.53
CA THR A 398 -2.18 18.31 11.52
C THR A 398 -2.74 16.94 11.13
N LEU A 399 -2.34 16.41 9.98
CA LEU A 399 -2.68 15.04 9.57
C LEU A 399 -2.20 13.99 10.59
N ARG A 400 -1.07 14.25 11.26
CA ARG A 400 -0.58 13.45 12.38
C ARG A 400 -1.57 13.46 13.54
N ASP A 401 -2.13 14.61 13.89
CA ASP A 401 -3.14 14.71 14.96
C ASP A 401 -4.43 13.99 14.58
N ALA A 402 -4.81 13.99 13.29
CA ALA A 402 -5.92 13.20 12.78
C ALA A 402 -5.70 11.69 13.02
N LEU A 403 -4.50 11.16 12.71
CA LEU A 403 -4.14 9.76 13.00
C LEU A 403 -4.29 9.41 14.49
N LEU A 404 -3.80 10.29 15.37
CA LEU A 404 -3.90 10.08 16.82
C LEU A 404 -5.35 10.18 17.31
N SER A 405 -6.14 11.09 16.74
CA SER A 405 -7.55 11.25 17.08
C SER A 405 -8.39 10.03 16.68
N TYR A 406 -8.06 9.35 15.57
CA TYR A 406 -8.69 8.08 15.21
C TYR A 406 -8.39 6.98 16.23
N ILE A 407 -7.18 6.93 16.79
CA ILE A 407 -6.84 5.98 17.86
C ILE A 407 -7.68 6.25 19.12
N THR A 408 -7.81 7.53 19.51
CA THR A 408 -8.51 7.91 20.75
C THR A 408 -10.03 7.89 20.63
N ALA A 409 -10.59 8.27 19.49
CA ALA A 409 -12.02 8.54 19.32
C ALA A 409 -12.67 7.83 18.12
N GLY A 410 -11.90 7.35 17.13
CA GLY A 410 -12.43 6.72 15.92
C GLY A 410 -13.06 5.34 16.13
N ASP A 411 -13.77 4.82 15.15
CA ASP A 411 -14.32 3.45 15.19
C ASP A 411 -13.22 2.36 15.11
N ASP A 412 -13.58 1.08 15.29
CA ASP A 412 -12.60 -0.03 15.27
C ASP A 412 -11.80 -0.08 13.97
N LEU A 413 -12.42 0.27 12.83
CA LEU A 413 -11.77 0.28 11.52
C LEU A 413 -10.79 1.46 11.40
N GLN A 414 -11.15 2.66 11.84
CA GLN A 414 -10.30 3.84 11.87
C GLN A 414 -9.10 3.64 12.81
N VAL A 415 -9.32 3.03 13.98
CA VAL A 415 -8.25 2.66 14.92
C VAL A 415 -7.31 1.67 14.26
N LEU A 416 -7.82 0.57 13.68
CA LEU A 416 -7.02 -0.44 12.99
C LEU A 416 -6.21 0.18 11.84
N SER A 417 -6.83 1.08 11.06
CA SER A 417 -6.19 1.79 9.95
C SER A 417 -5.05 2.68 10.42
N SER A 418 -5.25 3.43 11.51
CA SER A 418 -4.26 4.35 12.05
C SER A 418 -3.09 3.60 12.70
N LEU A 419 -3.38 2.52 13.44
CA LEU A 419 -2.35 1.62 13.98
C LEU A 419 -1.54 0.95 12.86
N SER A 420 -2.20 0.53 11.77
CA SER A 420 -1.54 -0.04 10.59
C SER A 420 -0.61 0.97 9.92
N MET A 421 -1.01 2.24 9.82
CA MET A 421 -0.17 3.31 9.28
C MET A 421 1.07 3.58 10.14
N LEU A 422 0.88 3.76 11.45
CA LEU A 422 2.02 3.95 12.38
C LEU A 422 2.97 2.76 12.37
N THR A 423 2.42 1.55 12.28
CA THR A 423 3.21 0.33 12.19
C THR A 423 3.96 0.22 10.86
N THR A 424 3.32 0.58 9.75
CA THR A 424 3.97 0.57 8.44
C THR A 424 5.13 1.56 8.42
N LEU A 425 4.93 2.79 8.89
CA LEU A 425 5.99 3.80 9.04
C LEU A 425 7.16 3.27 9.88
N LEU A 426 6.87 2.55 10.98
CA LEU A 426 7.88 1.95 11.85
C LEU A 426 8.74 0.89 11.14
N GLN A 427 8.12 0.14 10.23
CA GLN A 427 8.73 -0.98 9.50
C GLN A 427 9.41 -0.59 8.20
N THR A 428 9.02 0.52 7.58
CA THR A 428 9.64 1.07 6.37
C THR A 428 11.13 1.34 6.64
N LYS A 429 12.00 0.72 5.84
CA LYS A 429 13.47 0.83 6.01
C LYS A 429 14.01 2.11 5.38
N GLU A 430 13.29 2.61 4.39
CA GLU A 430 13.55 3.80 3.59
C GLU A 430 13.24 5.09 4.37
N LEU A 431 12.56 4.98 5.52
CA LEU A 431 12.23 6.11 6.38
C LEU A 431 13.39 6.43 7.33
N ASP A 432 13.78 7.70 7.38
CA ASP A 432 14.91 8.11 8.21
C ASP A 432 14.61 8.03 9.71
N ALA A 433 15.65 7.74 10.50
CA ALA A 433 15.50 7.62 11.95
C ALA A 433 15.09 8.96 12.60
N THR A 434 15.50 10.08 12.03
CA THR A 434 15.08 11.45 12.41
C THR A 434 13.59 11.66 12.17
N MET A 435 13.06 11.14 11.07
CA MET A 435 11.64 11.20 10.74
C MET A 435 10.79 10.35 11.70
N LEU A 436 11.27 9.16 12.05
CA LEU A 436 10.65 8.32 13.09
C LEU A 436 10.64 9.00 14.46
N ASP A 437 11.70 9.72 14.80
CA ASP A 437 11.83 10.47 16.06
C ASP A 437 10.86 11.67 16.06
N ALA A 438 10.82 12.43 14.96
CA ALA A 438 9.88 13.53 14.78
C ALA A 438 8.42 13.09 14.93
N LEU A 439 8.04 11.93 14.37
CA LEU A 439 6.70 11.37 14.51
C LEU A 439 6.40 10.90 15.95
N GLY A 440 7.43 10.67 16.77
CA GLY A 440 7.31 10.13 18.13
C GLY A 440 7.29 8.60 18.19
N ILE A 441 7.66 7.91 17.10
CA ILE A 441 7.56 6.45 16.96
C ILE A 441 8.91 5.73 16.83
N LEU A 442 10.03 6.42 17.07
CA LEU A 442 11.36 5.78 17.03
C LEU A 442 11.47 4.67 18.10
N PRO A 443 11.78 3.41 17.71
CA PRO A 443 12.03 2.33 18.66
C PRO A 443 13.29 2.60 19.47
N GLN A 444 13.20 2.34 20.77
CA GLN A 444 14.33 2.50 21.70
C GLN A 444 15.55 1.64 21.30
N ARG A 445 15.35 0.48 20.66
CA ARG A 445 16.43 -0.35 20.07
C ARG A 445 17.23 0.41 19.01
N LYS A 446 16.55 1.09 18.11
CA LYS A 446 17.19 1.88 17.04
C LYS A 446 17.88 3.11 17.64
N GLN A 447 17.26 3.74 18.64
CA GLN A 447 17.85 4.87 19.37
C GLN A 447 19.13 4.47 20.11
N ASN A 448 19.11 3.39 20.89
CA ASN A 448 20.29 2.88 21.60
C ASN A 448 21.41 2.47 20.63
N LYS A 449 21.06 1.84 19.50
CA LYS A 449 22.02 1.52 18.44
C LYS A 449 22.64 2.79 17.84
N LYS A 450 21.84 3.84 17.60
CA LYS A 450 22.33 5.14 17.11
C LYS A 450 23.30 5.76 18.12
N LEU A 451 22.93 5.83 19.39
CA LEU A 451 23.78 6.37 20.47
C LEU A 451 25.07 5.56 20.64
N LEU A 452 25.01 4.23 20.56
CA LEU A 452 26.18 3.35 20.57
C LEU A 452 27.09 3.59 19.35
N LEU A 453 26.52 3.74 18.16
CA LEU A 453 27.29 4.03 16.95
C LEU A 453 27.94 5.42 17.02
N GLN A 454 27.22 6.43 17.51
CA GLN A 454 27.77 7.77 17.73
C GLN A 454 28.91 7.76 18.76
N ALA A 455 28.75 7.01 19.85
CA ALA A 455 29.80 6.81 20.84
C ALA A 455 31.03 6.07 20.26
N LEU A 456 30.82 5.09 19.37
CA LEU A 456 31.89 4.33 18.71
C LEU A 456 32.63 5.14 17.63
N VAL A 457 31.93 6.07 16.95
CA VAL A 457 32.50 6.94 15.90
C VAL A 457 33.24 8.14 16.51
N GLY A 458 33.06 8.42 17.81
CA GLY A 458 33.83 9.44 18.54
C GLY A 458 33.40 10.88 18.25
N GLU A 459 32.17 11.09 17.74
CA GLU A 459 31.66 12.43 17.42
C GLU A 459 31.35 13.28 18.67
N ASP A 460 31.26 12.67 19.86
CA ASP A 460 31.10 13.39 21.13
C ASP A 460 32.23 13.07 22.11
N SER A 461 33.24 13.95 22.14
CA SER A 461 34.34 13.94 23.11
C SER A 461 33.91 14.37 24.52
N ARG A 462 32.95 13.66 25.15
CA ARG A 462 32.66 13.79 26.59
C ARG A 462 32.21 12.44 27.16
N GLU A 463 33.17 11.67 27.65
CA GLU A 463 32.98 10.30 28.16
C GLU A 463 32.18 10.19 29.49
N ASP A 464 31.71 11.29 30.10
CA ASP A 464 31.20 11.28 31.48
C ASP A 464 29.69 11.56 31.68
N GLN A 465 28.83 11.41 30.67
CA GLN A 465 27.35 11.58 30.85
C GLN A 465 26.50 10.37 30.45
N PHE A 466 27.09 9.17 30.38
CA PHE A 466 26.40 8.00 29.82
C PHE A 466 25.51 7.19 30.79
N PHE A 467 25.40 7.55 32.07
CA PHE A 467 24.63 6.76 33.07
C PHE A 467 23.72 7.53 34.02
N LEU A 468 23.28 8.76 33.68
CA LEU A 468 22.25 9.45 34.46
C LEU A 468 21.00 9.69 33.60
N SER A 469 19.87 9.11 34.02
CA SER A 469 18.53 9.54 33.62
C SER A 469 18.35 11.02 33.99
N GLY A 470 18.69 11.92 33.09
CA GLY A 470 18.57 13.34 33.33
C GLY A 470 18.82 14.15 32.06
N ARG A 471 17.72 14.66 31.49
CA ARG A 471 17.63 15.83 30.58
C ARG A 471 18.98 16.42 30.15
N GLY A 472 19.48 16.00 28.98
CA GLY A 472 20.60 16.62 28.28
C GLY A 472 20.18 17.00 26.86
N PHE A 473 20.09 18.30 26.59
CA PHE A 473 19.76 18.89 25.30
C PHE A 473 20.80 18.51 24.22
N ILE A 474 20.37 17.82 23.17
CA ILE A 474 21.08 17.76 21.88
C ILE A 474 20.26 18.63 20.91
N ARG A 475 20.71 19.86 20.66
CA ARG A 475 19.91 20.88 19.95
C ARG A 475 20.24 21.08 18.46
N ASP A 476 21.31 20.53 17.89
CA ASP A 476 21.77 21.01 16.56
C ASP A 476 21.71 20.00 15.39
N GLY A 477 21.19 18.79 15.58
CA GLY A 477 21.07 17.80 14.49
C GLY A 477 19.65 17.42 14.05
N PHE A 478 18.63 17.66 14.89
CA PHE A 478 17.29 17.11 14.71
C PHE A 478 16.38 17.92 13.78
N SER A 479 16.61 19.24 13.66
CA SER A 479 15.73 20.13 12.89
C SER A 479 16.04 20.10 11.39
N CYS A 480 17.29 19.90 10.98
CA CYS A 480 17.71 20.12 9.58
C CYS A 480 17.07 19.20 8.53
N GLU A 481 16.86 17.91 8.82
CA GLU A 481 16.32 16.97 7.81
C GLU A 481 14.80 17.11 7.62
N LEU A 482 14.04 17.18 8.71
CA LEU A 482 12.59 17.43 8.64
C LEU A 482 12.32 18.82 8.05
N ASP A 483 13.04 19.85 8.49
CA ASP A 483 12.93 21.20 7.95
C ASP A 483 13.27 21.22 6.45
N GLY A 484 14.26 20.42 6.01
CA GLY A 484 14.60 20.24 4.61
C GLY A 484 13.44 19.65 3.78
N TYR A 485 12.79 18.58 4.26
CA TYR A 485 11.63 18.00 3.58
C TYR A 485 10.41 18.94 3.61
N LEU A 486 10.17 19.66 4.71
CA LEU A 486 9.09 20.66 4.80
C LEU A 486 9.35 21.85 3.87
N GLN A 487 10.60 22.30 3.75
CA GLN A 487 10.98 23.34 2.81
C GLN A 487 10.82 22.86 1.35
N ASN A 488 11.22 21.63 1.05
CA ASN A 488 11.01 21.02 -0.27
C ASN A 488 9.51 20.92 -0.61
N LEU A 489 8.67 20.54 0.35
CA LEU A 489 7.20 20.52 0.18
C LEU A 489 6.66 21.89 -0.22
N LYS A 490 7.17 22.96 0.39
CA LYS A 490 6.79 24.34 0.07
C LYS A 490 7.32 24.79 -1.30
N GLU A 491 8.60 24.55 -1.59
CA GLU A 491 9.26 25.04 -2.80
C GLU A 491 8.83 24.29 -4.06
N GLN A 492 8.74 22.95 -3.98
CA GLN A 492 8.47 22.10 -5.14
C GLN A 492 6.98 21.88 -5.38
N TYR A 493 6.17 21.83 -4.32
CA TYR A 493 4.76 21.45 -4.40
C TYR A 493 3.80 22.54 -3.90
N GLY A 494 4.31 23.69 -3.44
CA GLY A 494 3.48 24.81 -2.96
C GLY A 494 2.77 24.55 -1.62
N VAL A 495 3.08 23.43 -0.94
CA VAL A 495 2.40 23.02 0.29
C VAL A 495 2.93 23.85 1.46
N SER A 496 2.09 24.74 1.98
CA SER A 496 2.44 25.58 3.13
C SER A 496 2.06 24.88 4.44
N CYS A 497 3.03 24.21 5.04
CA CYS A 497 2.88 23.64 6.38
C CYS A 497 3.06 24.78 7.39
N SER A 498 2.09 24.96 8.30
CA SER A 498 2.30 25.84 9.46
C SER A 498 3.54 25.31 10.17
N SER A 499 4.60 26.12 10.26
CA SER A 499 5.84 25.75 10.93
C SER A 499 5.48 25.08 12.25
N LEU A 500 6.03 23.88 12.48
CA LEU A 500 6.01 23.19 13.77
C LEU A 500 6.15 24.26 14.86
N GLU A 501 5.24 24.31 15.85
CA GLU A 501 5.35 25.28 16.94
C GLU A 501 6.81 25.30 17.40
N VAL A 502 7.47 26.44 17.20
CA VAL A 502 8.91 26.58 17.39
C VAL A 502 9.27 26.09 18.80
N GLY A 503 9.82 24.87 18.90
CA GLY A 503 10.25 24.27 20.16
C GLY A 503 9.52 23.02 20.67
N THR A 504 8.59 22.39 19.93
CA THR A 504 8.09 21.06 20.35
C THR A 504 9.19 19.99 20.18
N SER A 505 9.82 19.63 21.30
CA SER A 505 10.79 18.53 21.33
C SER A 505 10.17 17.21 20.86
N PRO A 506 10.90 16.32 20.15
CA PRO A 506 10.43 14.98 19.78
C PRO A 506 9.83 14.16 20.94
N SER A 507 10.27 14.42 22.17
CA SER A 507 9.70 13.83 23.39
C SER A 507 8.22 14.16 23.61
N VAL A 508 7.73 15.33 23.17
CA VAL A 508 6.31 15.70 23.26
C VAL A 508 5.48 14.87 22.28
N HIS A 509 5.95 14.75 21.03
CA HIS A 509 5.28 13.92 20.02
C HIS A 509 5.23 12.45 20.46
N ARG A 510 6.33 11.93 21.02
CA ARG A 510 6.35 10.60 21.62
C ARG A 510 5.32 10.45 22.74
N PHE A 511 5.24 11.44 23.63
CA PHE A 511 4.24 11.42 24.70
C PHE A 511 2.81 11.39 24.15
N HIS A 512 2.49 12.17 23.11
CA HIS A 512 1.16 12.13 22.47
C HIS A 512 0.82 10.75 21.89
N VAL A 513 1.80 10.05 21.28
CA VAL A 513 1.60 8.69 20.77
C VAL A 513 1.33 7.72 21.92
N LEU A 514 2.14 7.77 22.99
CA LEU A 514 1.96 6.91 24.16
C LEU A 514 0.62 7.17 24.85
N ASP A 515 0.23 8.43 25.00
CA ASP A 515 -1.04 8.84 25.59
C ASP A 515 -2.25 8.33 24.78
N ALA A 516 -2.19 8.45 23.45
CA ALA A 516 -3.20 7.89 22.56
C ALA A 516 -3.31 6.36 22.68
N LEU A 517 -2.18 5.65 22.75
CA LEU A 517 -2.15 4.20 22.91
C LEU A 517 -2.65 3.75 24.29
N VAL A 518 -2.32 4.46 25.38
CA VAL A 518 -2.85 4.15 26.71
C VAL A 518 -4.36 4.41 26.77
N THR A 519 -4.82 5.50 26.16
CA THR A 519 -6.25 5.84 26.05
C THR A 519 -7.01 4.79 25.26
N LEU A 520 -6.42 4.23 24.19
CA LEU A 520 -7.01 3.15 23.40
C LEU A 520 -7.42 1.94 24.26
N PHE A 521 -6.59 1.52 25.22
CA PHE A 521 -6.92 0.37 26.09
C PHE A 521 -8.08 0.62 27.05
N SER A 522 -8.50 1.88 27.21
CA SER A 522 -9.68 2.25 28.01
C SER A 522 -10.99 2.10 27.23
N ARG A 523 -10.93 1.82 25.93
CA ARG A 523 -12.09 1.81 25.03
C ARG A 523 -12.74 0.43 24.96
N SER A 524 -14.06 0.38 25.14
CA SER A 524 -14.85 -0.86 25.09
C SER A 524 -15.42 -1.17 23.71
N ASN A 525 -15.38 -0.23 22.76
CA ASN A 525 -15.96 -0.36 21.42
C ASN A 525 -14.97 -0.89 20.37
N ILE A 526 -13.77 -1.31 20.80
CA ILE A 526 -12.67 -1.75 19.94
C ILE A 526 -12.53 -3.27 20.06
N SER A 527 -12.22 -3.94 18.95
CA SER A 527 -12.05 -5.39 18.96
C SER A 527 -10.77 -5.78 19.72
N PRO A 528 -10.77 -6.92 20.45
CA PRO A 528 -9.58 -7.36 21.18
C PRO A 528 -8.36 -7.54 20.27
N GLU A 529 -8.58 -7.91 19.01
CA GLU A 529 -7.51 -8.05 18.01
C GLU A 529 -6.88 -6.69 17.67
N THR A 530 -7.67 -5.64 17.45
CA THR A 530 -7.14 -4.27 17.24
C THR A 530 -6.39 -3.78 18.48
N LEU A 531 -6.88 -4.10 19.68
CA LEU A 531 -6.17 -3.80 20.94
C LEU A 531 -4.82 -4.53 21.02
N TRP A 532 -4.71 -5.76 20.51
CA TRP A 532 -3.43 -6.47 20.45
C TRP A 532 -2.43 -5.79 19.51
N ASP A 533 -2.89 -5.24 18.38
CA ASP A 533 -2.05 -4.45 17.47
C ASP A 533 -1.53 -3.17 18.16
N GLY A 534 -2.39 -2.50 18.94
CA GLY A 534 -1.99 -1.37 19.79
C GLY A 534 -0.98 -1.77 20.87
N GLY A 535 -1.18 -2.93 21.51
CA GLY A 535 -0.24 -3.49 22.49
C GLY A 535 1.12 -3.85 21.90
N TRP A 536 1.13 -4.41 20.69
CA TRP A 536 2.36 -4.66 19.94
C TRP A 536 3.10 -3.34 19.65
N LEU A 537 2.40 -2.31 19.16
CA LEU A 537 3.02 -1.01 18.86
C LEU A 537 3.60 -0.36 20.13
N LEU A 538 2.85 -0.34 21.23
CA LEU A 538 3.31 0.17 22.52
C LEU A 538 4.60 -0.53 22.97
N ARG A 539 4.68 -1.85 22.79
CA ARG A 539 5.87 -2.66 23.11
C ARG A 539 7.04 -2.43 22.16
N GLN A 540 6.82 -2.06 20.91
CA GLN A 540 7.95 -1.70 20.03
C GLN A 540 8.57 -0.36 20.42
N LEU A 541 7.74 0.56 20.90
CA LEU A 541 8.18 1.88 21.34
C LEU A 541 9.00 1.78 22.63
N LEU A 542 8.56 0.96 23.59
CA LEU A 542 9.18 0.81 24.91
C LEU A 542 10.01 -0.47 24.96
N LEU A 543 11.29 -0.47 25.34
CA LEU A 543 12.02 -1.73 25.51
C LEU A 543 11.91 -2.28 26.93
N TYR A 544 12.31 -1.47 27.92
CA TYR A 544 12.33 -1.79 29.35
C TYR A 544 12.59 -0.48 30.12
N SER A 545 11.58 0.22 30.64
CA SER A 545 11.69 1.00 31.89
C SER A 545 10.40 1.76 32.21
N GLU A 546 10.14 1.87 33.51
CA GLU A 546 9.13 2.76 34.11
C GLU A 546 9.39 4.26 33.82
N ALA A 547 10.53 4.63 33.21
CA ALA A 547 10.99 6.02 33.10
C ALA A 547 10.29 6.85 32.01
N GLU A 548 9.61 6.22 31.05
CA GLU A 548 8.91 6.93 29.96
C GLU A 548 7.40 7.05 30.17
N PHE A 549 6.81 6.20 31.02
CA PHE A 549 5.44 6.38 31.44
C PHE A 549 5.37 7.46 32.53
N ASN A 550 4.45 8.41 32.38
CA ASN A 550 4.11 9.26 33.52
C ASN A 550 3.35 8.44 34.58
N ASN A 551 3.35 8.88 35.83
CA ASN A 551 2.58 8.27 36.92
C ASN A 551 1.10 8.10 36.52
N GLN A 552 0.54 9.04 35.75
CA GLN A 552 -0.82 8.97 35.21
C GLN A 552 -1.05 7.77 34.29
N HIS A 553 -0.11 7.46 33.38
CA HIS A 553 -0.23 6.30 32.49
C HIS A 553 -0.17 4.98 33.25
N LEU A 554 0.69 4.89 34.26
CA LEU A 554 0.81 3.72 35.13
C LEU A 554 -0.43 3.52 36.01
N GLU A 555 -1.02 4.62 36.52
CA GLU A 555 -2.28 4.59 37.27
C GLU A 555 -3.44 4.14 36.39
N LEU A 556 -3.57 4.69 35.17
CA LEU A 556 -4.59 4.27 34.21
C LEU A 556 -4.48 2.79 33.87
N LEU A 557 -3.30 2.29 33.51
CA LEU A 557 -3.11 0.87 33.22
C LEU A 557 -3.45 -0.04 34.42
N ARG A 558 -3.15 0.41 35.65
CA ARG A 558 -3.48 -0.32 36.87
C ARG A 558 -4.99 -0.37 37.11
N ASP A 559 -5.70 0.73 36.89
CA ASP A 559 -7.15 0.77 37.07
C ASP A 559 -7.89 0.00 35.97
N LEU A 560 -7.40 0.05 34.72
CA LEU A 560 -7.87 -0.80 33.62
C LEU A 560 -7.70 -2.28 33.95
N TYR A 561 -6.55 -2.68 34.47
CA TYR A 561 -6.31 -4.05 34.89
C TYR A 561 -7.28 -4.50 36.00
N LYS A 562 -7.54 -3.66 37.01
CA LYS A 562 -8.53 -3.96 38.07
C LYS A 562 -9.93 -4.13 37.48
N ASN A 563 -10.37 -3.22 36.61
CA ASN A 563 -11.69 -3.27 35.97
C ASN A 563 -11.87 -4.52 35.12
N CYS A 564 -10.84 -4.89 34.34
CA CYS A 564 -10.88 -6.10 33.54
C CYS A 564 -10.83 -7.37 34.41
N THR A 565 -10.11 -7.33 35.53
CA THR A 565 -10.11 -8.44 36.51
C THR A 565 -11.50 -8.62 37.12
N SER A 566 -12.21 -7.54 37.47
CA SER A 566 -13.60 -7.65 37.93
C SER A 566 -14.52 -8.22 36.86
N ALA A 567 -14.38 -7.81 35.59
CA ALA A 567 -15.17 -8.35 34.49
C ALA A 567 -14.91 -9.86 34.29
N LEU A 568 -13.65 -10.29 34.36
CA LEU A 568 -13.27 -11.70 34.30
C LEU A 568 -13.86 -12.52 35.47
N LEU A 569 -13.92 -11.94 36.68
CA LEU A 569 -14.53 -12.59 37.84
C LEU A 569 -16.05 -12.75 37.70
N GLU A 570 -16.72 -11.81 37.03
CA GLU A 570 -18.14 -11.97 36.70
C GLU A 570 -18.36 -13.07 35.65
N GLU A 571 -17.50 -13.18 34.63
CA GLU A 571 -17.54 -14.30 33.68
C GLU A 571 -17.22 -15.66 34.35
N ALA A 572 -16.38 -15.67 35.38
CA ALA A 572 -16.10 -16.86 36.19
C ALA A 572 -17.33 -17.32 37.02
N ARG A 573 -18.30 -16.44 37.25
CA ARG A 573 -19.60 -16.75 37.86
C ARG A 573 -20.70 -16.99 36.82
N GLY A 574 -20.36 -16.89 35.54
CA GLY A 574 -21.27 -16.95 34.40
C GLY A 574 -21.54 -18.37 33.90
N THR A 575 -21.90 -18.49 32.61
CA THR A 575 -22.38 -19.73 31.99
C THR A 575 -21.27 -20.69 31.53
N TRP A 576 -20.03 -20.23 31.37
CA TRP A 576 -18.90 -21.02 30.84
C TRP A 576 -17.63 -21.06 31.74
N PRO A 577 -17.75 -21.25 33.08
CA PRO A 577 -16.60 -21.21 33.98
C PRO A 577 -15.63 -22.40 33.76
N ASP A 578 -16.12 -23.51 33.20
CA ASP A 578 -15.35 -24.71 32.88
C ASP A 578 -14.39 -24.51 31.70
N LEU A 579 -14.79 -23.74 30.69
CA LEU A 579 -13.96 -23.38 29.54
C LEU A 579 -13.10 -22.14 29.79
N LEU A 580 -13.37 -21.35 30.83
CA LEU A 580 -12.66 -20.10 31.10
C LEU A 580 -11.13 -20.31 31.24
N VAL A 581 -10.72 -21.34 31.98
CA VAL A 581 -9.29 -21.63 32.21
C VAL A 581 -8.59 -22.09 30.93
N THR A 582 -9.28 -22.87 30.08
CA THR A 582 -8.69 -23.38 28.83
C THR A 582 -8.53 -22.25 27.82
N VAL A 583 -9.56 -21.41 27.65
CA VAL A 583 -9.53 -20.22 26.79
C VAL A 583 -8.47 -19.24 27.28
N LEU A 584 -8.37 -18.99 28.59
CA LEU A 584 -7.34 -18.11 29.16
C LEU A 584 -5.93 -18.63 28.87
N CYS A 585 -5.68 -19.93 29.01
CA CYS A 585 -4.37 -20.51 28.70
C CYS A 585 -4.00 -20.42 27.21
N ASP A 586 -4.96 -20.63 26.30
CA ASP A 586 -4.71 -20.54 24.86
C ASP A 586 -4.49 -19.08 24.42
N GLU A 587 -5.37 -18.18 24.86
CA GLU A 587 -5.29 -16.75 24.54
C GLU A 587 -4.06 -16.09 25.17
N TRP A 588 -3.59 -16.55 26.35
CA TRP A 588 -2.29 -16.15 26.92
C TRP A 588 -1.14 -16.35 25.94
N LYS A 589 -1.03 -17.55 25.38
CA LYS A 589 0.02 -17.91 24.42
C LYS A 589 -0.17 -17.18 23.09
N ARG A 590 -1.41 -16.98 22.63
CA ARG A 590 -1.71 -16.27 21.39
C ARG A 590 -1.33 -14.80 21.48
N CYS A 591 -1.72 -14.12 22.56
CA CYS A 591 -1.42 -12.72 22.83
C CYS A 591 0.09 -12.49 23.02
N LYS A 592 0.77 -13.33 23.83
CA LYS A 592 2.22 -13.24 24.01
C LYS A 592 2.95 -13.33 22.68
N ARG A 593 2.66 -14.38 21.90
CA ARG A 593 3.25 -14.55 20.57
C ARG A 593 2.84 -13.43 19.58
N ALA A 594 1.74 -12.71 19.80
CA ALA A 594 1.35 -11.57 18.97
C ALA A 594 2.20 -10.35 19.31
N MET A 595 2.32 -10.01 20.59
CA MET A 595 3.13 -8.88 21.06
C MET A 595 4.63 -9.09 20.90
N GLU A 596 5.12 -10.33 20.92
CA GLU A 596 6.55 -10.66 20.73
C GLU A 596 6.98 -10.80 19.28
N ALA A 597 6.03 -10.78 18.35
CA ALA A 597 6.33 -10.97 16.94
C ALA A 597 7.25 -9.83 16.43
N PRO A 598 8.21 -10.12 15.54
CA PRO A 598 9.07 -9.10 14.94
C PRO A 598 8.30 -8.13 14.02
N SER A 599 7.12 -8.55 13.56
CA SER A 599 6.18 -7.79 12.73
C SER A 599 4.74 -8.11 13.17
N PRO A 600 3.75 -7.25 12.89
CA PRO A 600 2.35 -7.56 13.10
C PRO A 600 1.95 -8.81 12.34
N ARG A 601 0.90 -9.46 12.84
CA ARG A 601 0.43 -10.74 12.33
C ARG A 601 -0.52 -10.64 11.15
N LYS A 602 -1.31 -9.57 11.08
CA LYS A 602 -2.38 -9.47 10.08
C LYS A 602 -1.84 -8.90 8.77
N GLU A 603 -2.23 -9.54 7.68
CA GLU A 603 -2.07 -8.94 6.35
C GLU A 603 -2.95 -7.69 6.26
N LEU A 604 -2.46 -6.63 5.63
CA LEU A 604 -3.21 -5.39 5.42
C LEU A 604 -4.56 -5.61 4.74
N LYS A 605 -4.71 -6.68 3.96
CA LYS A 605 -5.95 -7.08 3.29
C LYS A 605 -7.10 -7.33 4.29
N CYS A 606 -6.77 -7.71 5.53
CA CYS A 606 -7.76 -7.89 6.61
C CYS A 606 -8.47 -6.59 7.03
N MET A 607 -8.01 -5.41 6.61
CA MET A 607 -8.70 -4.13 6.90
C MET A 607 -10.08 -4.03 6.23
N PHE A 608 -10.27 -4.63 5.06
CA PHE A 608 -11.53 -4.56 4.31
C PHE A 608 -12.35 -5.85 4.34
N LEU A 609 -11.76 -6.93 4.87
CA LEU A 609 -12.48 -8.16 5.11
C LEU A 609 -13.32 -8.00 6.38
N PRO A 610 -14.57 -8.49 6.42
CA PRO A 610 -15.33 -8.55 7.66
C PRO A 610 -14.48 -9.26 8.70
N LEU A 611 -14.11 -8.54 9.77
CA LEU A 611 -13.36 -9.09 10.89
C LEU A 611 -14.27 -10.09 11.60
N ASP A 612 -14.27 -11.35 11.17
CA ASP A 612 -15.15 -12.45 11.62
C ASP A 612 -16.28 -11.95 12.52
N LYS A 613 -17.25 -11.23 11.94
CA LYS A 613 -18.54 -11.06 12.60
C LYS A 613 -19.19 -12.42 12.42
N PRO A 614 -19.39 -13.20 13.49
CA PRO A 614 -20.15 -14.43 13.38
C PRO A 614 -21.53 -14.01 12.88
N SER A 615 -21.87 -14.55 11.71
CA SER A 615 -22.99 -14.18 10.90
C SER A 615 -24.32 -14.53 11.58
N PHE A 616 -24.92 -13.69 12.42
CA PHE A 616 -26.34 -13.81 12.78
C PHE A 616 -26.93 -12.45 13.22
N ASP A 617 -27.18 -11.57 12.27
CA ASP A 617 -28.30 -10.61 12.41
C ASP A 617 -29.54 -11.30 11.85
N ASP A 618 -30.18 -12.10 12.71
CA ASP A 618 -31.64 -12.14 12.86
C ASP A 618 -31.99 -13.14 13.98
N VAL A 619 -32.48 -12.59 15.09
CA VAL A 619 -33.27 -13.27 16.14
C VAL A 619 -32.52 -14.36 16.94
N LEU A 620 -31.53 -13.97 17.74
CA LEU A 620 -31.15 -14.74 18.94
C LEU A 620 -31.31 -13.86 20.18
N PRO A 621 -31.92 -14.37 21.28
CA PRO A 621 -32.03 -13.60 22.51
C PRO A 621 -30.64 -13.17 22.99
N SER A 622 -30.54 -11.95 23.54
CA SER A 622 -29.35 -11.41 24.19
C SER A 622 -28.77 -12.27 25.33
N GLU A 623 -29.50 -13.33 25.70
CA GLU A 623 -29.19 -14.33 26.74
C GLU A 623 -28.87 -15.72 26.16
N SER A 624 -28.54 -15.85 24.86
CA SER A 624 -28.09 -17.14 24.32
C SER A 624 -26.72 -17.54 24.87
N SER A 625 -26.52 -18.83 25.15
CA SER A 625 -25.25 -19.37 25.66
C SER A 625 -24.06 -19.06 24.75
N PHE A 626 -24.28 -18.97 23.43
CA PHE A 626 -23.25 -18.63 22.45
C PHE A 626 -22.75 -17.18 22.60
N VAL A 627 -23.67 -16.21 22.75
CA VAL A 627 -23.32 -14.79 22.98
C VAL A 627 -22.56 -14.61 24.30
N ALA A 628 -22.90 -15.40 25.33
CA ALA A 628 -22.14 -15.42 26.58
C ALA A 628 -20.72 -15.97 26.39
N GLY A 629 -20.56 -17.03 25.59
CA GLY A 629 -19.23 -17.58 25.25
C GLY A 629 -18.36 -16.59 24.47
N GLU A 630 -18.92 -15.85 23.51
CA GLU A 630 -18.19 -14.81 22.78
C GLU A 630 -17.78 -13.65 23.68
N ARG A 631 -18.68 -13.23 24.57
CA ARG A 631 -18.39 -12.19 25.57
C ARG A 631 -17.24 -12.61 26.47
N MET A 632 -17.30 -13.84 27.02
CA MET A 632 -16.21 -14.42 27.81
C MET A 632 -14.89 -14.40 27.02
N CYS A 633 -14.88 -14.85 25.76
CA CYS A 633 -13.69 -14.83 24.91
C CYS A 633 -13.13 -13.41 24.72
N LYS A 634 -13.98 -12.41 24.47
CA LYS A 634 -13.55 -10.99 24.35
C LYS A 634 -12.95 -10.49 25.66
N VAL A 635 -13.59 -10.74 26.80
CA VAL A 635 -13.10 -10.36 28.13
C VAL A 635 -11.74 -11.02 28.42
N VAL A 636 -11.60 -12.30 28.13
CA VAL A 636 -10.33 -13.03 28.31
C VAL A 636 -9.22 -12.43 27.44
N LYS A 637 -9.48 -12.14 26.16
CA LYS A 637 -8.47 -11.53 25.25
C LYS A 637 -7.99 -10.17 25.74
N VAL A 638 -8.90 -9.32 26.22
CA VAL A 638 -8.57 -8.00 26.80
C VAL A 638 -7.82 -8.16 28.12
N PHE A 639 -8.27 -9.08 28.98
CA PHE A 639 -7.62 -9.37 30.26
C PHE A 639 -6.17 -9.80 30.07
N VAL A 640 -5.94 -10.77 29.18
CA VAL A 640 -4.60 -11.28 28.86
C VAL A 640 -3.69 -10.15 28.38
N LEU A 641 -4.18 -9.30 27.47
CA LEU A 641 -3.43 -8.15 26.96
C LEU A 641 -3.02 -7.21 28.11
N LEU A 642 -3.99 -6.74 28.90
CA LEU A 642 -3.74 -5.79 29.98
C LEU A 642 -2.81 -6.35 31.05
N HIS A 643 -2.95 -7.64 31.38
CA HIS A 643 -2.08 -8.32 32.34
C HIS A 643 -0.64 -8.40 31.80
N GLN A 644 -0.47 -8.76 30.53
CA GLN A 644 0.84 -8.81 29.90
C GLN A 644 1.48 -7.42 29.79
N LEU A 645 0.70 -6.38 29.47
CA LEU A 645 1.16 -4.98 29.47
C LEU A 645 1.55 -4.49 30.87
N GLN A 646 0.84 -4.91 31.93
CA GLN A 646 1.19 -4.59 33.31
C GLN A 646 2.50 -5.27 33.74
N ILE A 647 2.72 -6.54 33.38
CA ILE A 647 3.98 -7.24 33.64
C ILE A 647 5.13 -6.52 32.90
N PHE A 648 4.86 -6.13 31.67
CA PHE A 648 5.80 -5.43 30.81
C PHE A 648 6.16 -4.03 31.32
N SER A 649 5.19 -3.23 31.80
CA SER A 649 5.44 -1.89 32.34
C SER A 649 6.28 -1.92 33.61
N LEU A 650 6.24 -3.03 34.38
CA LEU A 650 7.11 -3.29 35.54
C LEU A 650 8.52 -3.80 35.15
N GLY A 651 8.86 -3.84 33.86
CA GLY A 651 10.16 -4.29 33.36
C GLY A 651 10.42 -5.79 33.53
N ARG A 652 9.39 -6.61 33.75
CA ARG A 652 9.52 -8.05 33.99
C ARG A 652 9.39 -8.85 32.69
N ALA A 653 10.05 -10.00 32.64
CA ALA A 653 9.88 -10.96 31.54
C ALA A 653 8.48 -11.59 31.55
N LEU A 654 7.89 -11.75 30.37
CA LEU A 654 6.55 -12.34 30.19
C LEU A 654 6.57 -13.87 30.38
N PRO A 655 5.81 -14.41 31.36
CA PRO A 655 5.83 -15.84 31.64
C PRO A 655 5.16 -16.66 30.52
N GLU A 656 5.62 -17.90 30.32
CA GLU A 656 5.10 -18.82 29.28
C GLU A 656 3.67 -19.33 29.56
N GLN A 657 3.30 -19.36 30.82
CA GLN A 657 1.96 -19.69 31.28
C GLN A 657 1.44 -18.54 32.13
N PRO A 658 0.10 -18.36 32.22
CA PRO A 658 -0.45 -17.45 33.20
C PRO A 658 0.05 -17.86 34.59
N PRO A 659 0.33 -16.92 35.51
CA PRO A 659 0.86 -17.25 36.83
C PRO A 659 -0.12 -18.17 37.58
N THR A 660 0.20 -19.47 37.56
CA THR A 660 -0.45 -20.52 38.34
C THR A 660 0.59 -21.05 39.32
N CYS A 661 0.24 -21.11 40.62
CA CYS A 661 1.09 -21.87 41.53
C CYS A 661 0.77 -23.36 41.31
N PRO A 662 1.78 -24.25 41.27
CA PRO A 662 1.50 -25.67 41.47
C PRO A 662 0.91 -25.83 42.88
N PRO A 663 0.03 -26.82 43.12
CA PRO A 663 -0.66 -26.95 44.40
C PRO A 663 0.37 -27.10 45.51
N SER A 664 0.51 -26.06 46.33
CA SER A 664 1.24 -26.13 47.58
C SER A 664 0.56 -27.19 48.43
N LYS A 665 1.29 -28.27 48.75
CA LYS A 665 0.88 -29.27 49.73
C LYS A 665 0.32 -28.55 50.96
N ILE A 666 -1.00 -28.57 51.11
CA ILE A 666 -1.64 -28.31 52.39
C ILE A 666 -0.98 -29.29 53.37
N PRO A 667 -0.49 -28.88 54.54
CA PRO A 667 -0.07 -29.84 55.54
C PRO A 667 -1.32 -30.64 55.89
N GLU A 668 -1.37 -31.90 55.47
CA GLU A 668 -2.42 -32.81 55.88
C GLU A 668 -2.45 -32.79 57.41
N ASN A 669 -3.55 -32.28 57.97
CA ASN A 669 -3.87 -32.47 59.36
C ASN A 669 -3.83 -33.98 59.62
N SER A 670 -2.81 -34.41 60.34
CA SER A 670 -2.59 -35.78 60.78
C SER A 670 -3.71 -36.20 61.72
N ARG A 671 -4.85 -36.64 61.18
CA ARG A 671 -5.93 -37.35 61.90
C ARG A 671 -6.99 -37.92 60.96
N ALA A 672 -6.57 -38.56 59.88
CA ALA A 672 -7.44 -39.47 59.11
C ALA A 672 -6.63 -40.60 58.45
N GLY A 673 -5.57 -41.07 59.11
CA GLY A 673 -4.99 -42.37 58.80
C GLY A 673 -5.73 -43.42 59.60
N ASN A 674 -6.81 -43.99 59.04
CA ASN A 674 -7.35 -45.34 59.31
C ASN A 674 -8.74 -45.52 58.68
N ALA A 675 -8.78 -45.62 57.35
CA ALA A 675 -9.78 -46.40 56.64
C ALA A 675 -9.26 -46.59 55.21
N GLY A 676 -8.70 -47.77 54.94
CA GLY A 676 -8.30 -48.14 53.59
C GLY A 676 -9.53 -48.29 52.71
N LEU A 677 -9.73 -47.34 51.80
CA LEU A 677 -10.63 -47.44 50.66
C LEU A 677 -10.02 -46.63 49.52
N ASP A 678 -9.57 -47.35 48.49
CA ASP A 678 -9.25 -46.80 47.17
C ASP A 678 -10.49 -46.09 46.60
N VAL A 679 -10.38 -44.79 46.40
CA VAL A 679 -11.28 -44.04 45.50
C VAL A 679 -10.42 -43.23 44.55
N SER A 680 -10.16 -43.84 43.39
CA SER A 680 -9.72 -43.17 42.17
C SER A 680 -10.86 -42.28 41.64
N GLY A 681 -10.86 -41.02 42.07
CA GLY A 681 -11.63 -39.93 41.45
C GLY A 681 -10.69 -38.92 40.76
N PRO A 682 -11.16 -38.15 39.76
CA PRO A 682 -10.32 -37.19 39.06
C PRO A 682 -9.97 -36.03 40.01
N LYS A 683 -8.67 -35.79 40.23
CA LYS A 683 -8.19 -34.68 41.06
C LYS A 683 -8.44 -33.34 40.34
N LEU A 684 -9.29 -32.51 40.95
CA LEU A 684 -9.53 -31.11 40.59
C LEU A 684 -8.37 -30.21 41.07
N GLY A 685 -8.03 -29.20 40.26
CA GLY A 685 -7.48 -27.93 40.76
C GLY A 685 -6.01 -27.63 40.47
N SER A 686 -5.75 -26.79 39.46
CA SER A 686 -4.59 -25.89 39.43
C SER A 686 -5.06 -24.48 39.81
N GLU A 687 -4.55 -23.92 40.92
CA GLU A 687 -4.93 -22.59 41.40
C GLU A 687 -4.36 -21.48 40.49
N LEU A 688 -5.25 -20.76 39.81
CA LEU A 688 -4.97 -19.45 39.20
C LEU A 688 -5.17 -18.36 40.25
N ARG A 689 -4.08 -17.77 40.77
CA ARG A 689 -4.12 -16.55 41.57
C ARG A 689 -3.78 -15.34 40.69
N LEU A 690 -4.78 -14.50 40.45
CA LEU A 690 -4.63 -13.20 39.79
C LEU A 690 -4.40 -12.14 40.88
N GLY A 691 -3.18 -12.06 41.40
CA GLY A 691 -2.86 -11.16 42.52
C GLY A 691 -3.55 -11.56 43.83
N GLN A 692 -4.17 -10.61 44.55
CA GLN A 692 -4.85 -10.86 45.84
C GLN A 692 -6.15 -11.69 45.72
N PHE A 693 -6.59 -12.04 44.52
CA PHE A 693 -7.81 -12.81 44.30
C PHE A 693 -7.51 -14.16 43.61
N SER A 694 -7.98 -15.24 44.23
CA SER A 694 -7.99 -16.60 43.68
C SER A 694 -9.27 -16.82 42.88
N ILE A 695 -9.17 -17.19 41.60
CA ILE A 695 -10.35 -17.55 40.78
C ILE A 695 -11.08 -18.78 41.39
N LEU A 696 -10.34 -19.64 42.09
CA LEU A 696 -10.86 -20.84 42.77
C LEU A 696 -11.40 -20.61 44.19
N SER A 697 -11.43 -19.39 44.74
CA SER A 697 -12.18 -19.13 45.97
C SER A 697 -13.63 -18.71 45.71
N LEU A 698 -14.06 -18.74 44.44
CA LEU A 698 -15.40 -18.35 43.98
C LEU A 698 -16.09 -19.41 43.10
N ILE A 699 -15.41 -20.52 42.80
CA ILE A 699 -16.01 -21.79 42.35
C ILE A 699 -16.06 -22.70 43.58
#